data_AF-A0A2G5L2L7-F1
#
_entry.id   AF-A0A2G5L2L7-F1
#
_cell.length_a   1.000
_cell.length_b   1.000
_cell.length_c   1.000
_cell.angle_alpha   90.00
_cell.angle_beta   90.00
_cell.angle_gamma   90.00
#
_symmetry.space_group_name_H-M   'P 1'
#
loop_
_entity.id
_entity.type
_entity.pdbx_description
1 polymer ?
#
loop_
_entity_poly.entity_id
_entity_poly.type
_entity_poly.pdbx_seq_one_letter_code
_entity_poly.pdbx_strand_id
1 'polypeptide(L)'
;MHSSFIQNANEKVRENLSDEHFGVSELAGAMDMSRSNLLRKIKSETDLSASQFIRQIRLEHGRELIRGKQHTVSEVAYQVGFGSSSYFIKCFREHYGYPPGELDRHMGVTDEPIIATDAQSIEKGIPKRWMYLMIVLVGFLGATGVYWLSQSREAVGLEKSIAVLPFKNDSNDSTNLYLINGLMESTLNNLQKIKELKVVSRTSVEKYRASTKTVAEIAAELPVSYFVEGSGQKIGDRIQLNIQLIEAASDRHLWSKRYVRQVGDIFELQQEIAKNIAAEIRVIITPEEESRIAQAPTDNLEAYDFYLKGVESLNKGNTQGVTEAVMYLEQALELDQEFGLAYAYLAFSYYYMDIYQTDKKHVKELSSAADKALLYSPNDPSSLIAKAYYFVQIKSYELAVPYLERALAYSPNSAQIINTLSDFYTNYIPNTAKYLQYALKGLQVNVEVKDSVTTSYIYLHVSNALIQNGFVEEANRYIDVSLDYNPENYYSNYVRAFIRCAETRDLEETVDLLLIELEKDTTRMDILQEIAKLNYYQKEYAMAEKYYDRFIRLRDAKGLDIYRHESLKIGDVFSRMGRVEEGERYVEVFREYAEQDHSMYQPLSMTAYHAYRGDTAQALEYFREFAEQDDFQYWILLFLKSDPVMESLFENPEFVQVYEQMNEGFWRHHEVLRNTLVEEGLM
;
A
#
# COMPACT_ATOMS: atom_id res chain seq x y z
N MET A 1 51.42 8.43 -4.06
CA MET A 1 51.88 7.10 -3.58
C MET A 1 50.91 6.66 -2.51
N HIS A 2 50.10 5.63 -2.78
CA HIS A 2 49.15 5.09 -1.78
C HIS A 2 49.92 4.50 -0.60
N SER A 3 49.40 4.62 0.62
CA SER A 3 50.03 4.02 1.80
C SER A 3 50.05 2.49 1.69
N SER A 4 50.98 1.86 2.40
CA SER A 4 51.03 0.40 2.56
C SER A 4 49.70 -0.18 3.09
N PHE A 5 48.92 0.61 3.84
CA PHE A 5 47.61 0.20 4.33
C PHE A 5 46.57 0.11 3.21
N ILE A 6 46.48 1.11 2.33
CA ILE A 6 45.52 1.10 1.21
C ILE A 6 45.87 0.02 0.18
N GLN A 7 47.16 -0.24 -0.04
CA GLN A 7 47.60 -1.34 -0.89
C GLN A 7 47.13 -2.70 -0.35
N ASN A 8 47.36 -2.96 0.94
CA ASN A 8 46.91 -4.20 1.59
C ASN A 8 45.38 -4.32 1.58
N ALA A 9 44.66 -3.24 1.87
CA ALA A 9 43.19 -3.24 1.81
C ALA A 9 42.67 -3.52 0.39
N ASN A 10 43.33 -2.97 -0.63
CA ASN A 10 42.99 -3.23 -2.03
C ASN A 10 43.26 -4.69 -2.42
N GLU A 11 44.40 -5.25 -2.02
CA GLU A 11 44.73 -6.67 -2.21
C GLU A 11 43.68 -7.58 -1.56
N LYS A 12 43.23 -7.29 -0.34
CA LYS A 12 42.19 -8.08 0.33
C LYS A 12 40.84 -8.04 -0.36
N VAL A 13 40.46 -6.90 -0.94
CA VAL A 13 39.25 -6.82 -1.79
C VAL A 13 39.46 -7.59 -3.09
N ARG A 14 40.66 -7.51 -3.70
CA ARG A 14 41.00 -8.22 -4.94
C ARG A 14 40.99 -9.74 -4.80
N GLU A 15 41.49 -10.25 -3.67
CA GLU A 15 41.47 -11.69 -3.33
C GLU A 15 40.04 -12.25 -3.21
N ASN A 16 39.04 -11.39 -2.95
CA ASN A 16 37.65 -11.79 -2.68
C ASN A 16 36.64 -11.11 -3.64
N LEU A 17 37.07 -10.83 -4.88
CA LEU A 17 36.23 -10.08 -5.84
C LEU A 17 34.93 -10.79 -6.18
N SER A 18 34.95 -12.11 -6.36
CA SER A 18 33.78 -12.89 -6.73
C SER A 18 32.83 -13.19 -5.57
N ASP A 19 33.20 -12.85 -4.33
CA ASP A 19 32.35 -13.08 -3.16
C ASP A 19 31.41 -11.89 -2.93
N GLU A 20 30.14 -12.08 -3.26
CA GLU A 20 29.09 -11.07 -3.02
C GLU A 20 28.99 -10.65 -1.55
N HIS A 21 29.27 -11.57 -0.62
CA HIS A 21 29.16 -11.33 0.83
C HIS A 21 30.37 -10.60 1.41
N PHE A 22 31.43 -10.39 0.62
CA PHE A 22 32.62 -9.68 1.08
C PHE A 22 32.37 -8.16 1.17
N GLY A 23 31.91 -7.70 2.33
CA GLY A 23 31.58 -6.31 2.63
C GLY A 23 32.55 -5.65 3.62
N VAL A 24 32.07 -4.59 4.27
CA VAL A 24 32.87 -3.77 5.20
C VAL A 24 33.34 -4.59 6.42
N SER A 25 32.54 -5.57 6.85
CA SER A 25 32.83 -6.41 8.02
C SER A 25 33.93 -7.40 7.73
N GLU A 26 33.88 -7.99 6.55
CA GLU A 26 34.76 -9.02 6.04
C GLU A 26 36.11 -8.40 5.71
N LEU A 27 36.13 -7.21 5.10
CA LEU A 27 37.34 -6.42 4.92
C LEU A 27 37.96 -5.99 6.26
N ALA A 28 37.14 -5.62 7.26
CA ALA A 28 37.65 -5.27 8.59
C ALA A 28 38.29 -6.48 9.29
N GLY A 29 37.65 -7.65 9.19
CA GLY A 29 38.18 -8.92 9.66
C GLY A 29 39.48 -9.33 8.97
N ALA A 30 39.54 -9.24 7.63
CA ALA A 30 40.72 -9.54 6.83
C ALA A 30 41.91 -8.59 7.08
N MET A 31 41.63 -7.42 7.64
CA MET A 31 42.62 -6.39 7.98
C MET A 31 42.94 -6.34 9.49
N ASP A 32 42.48 -7.34 10.26
CA ASP A 32 42.68 -7.46 11.72
C ASP A 32 42.33 -6.18 12.50
N MET A 33 41.22 -5.53 12.15
CA MET A 33 40.80 -4.28 12.80
C MET A 33 39.28 -4.13 12.94
N SER A 34 38.85 -3.25 13.85
CA SER A 34 37.43 -2.91 13.99
C SER A 34 36.90 -2.12 12.80
N ARG A 35 35.59 -2.26 12.49
CA ARG A 35 34.92 -1.54 11.39
C ARG A 35 35.11 -0.02 11.48
N SER A 36 35.03 0.55 12.68
CA SER A 36 35.24 1.99 12.90
C SER A 36 36.66 2.45 12.62
N ASN A 37 37.67 1.61 12.92
CA ASN A 37 39.06 1.90 12.61
C ASN A 37 39.37 1.79 11.11
N LEU A 38 38.81 0.77 10.44
CA LEU A 38 38.90 0.60 9.00
C LEU A 38 38.33 1.82 8.27
N LEU A 39 37.09 2.21 8.63
CA LEU A 39 36.41 3.35 8.03
C LEU A 39 37.21 4.65 8.21
N ARG A 40 37.73 4.91 9.42
CA ARG A 40 38.51 6.11 9.71
C ARG A 40 39.78 6.18 8.85
N LYS A 41 40.50 5.06 8.70
CA LYS A 41 41.73 5.01 7.90
C LYS A 41 41.48 5.14 6.40
N ILE A 42 40.48 4.43 5.87
CA ILE A 42 40.08 4.57 4.45
C ILE A 42 39.68 6.02 4.17
N LYS A 43 38.81 6.60 5.01
CA LYS A 43 38.34 7.98 4.82
C LYS A 43 39.48 9.00 4.90
N SER A 44 40.45 8.82 5.79
CA SER A 44 41.59 9.73 5.89
C SER A 44 42.53 9.71 4.68
N GLU A 45 42.55 8.62 3.91
CA GLU A 45 43.52 8.42 2.82
C GLU A 45 42.90 8.48 1.43
N THR A 46 41.59 8.24 1.29
CA THR A 46 40.90 8.21 0.00
C THR A 46 39.68 9.12 -0.05
N ASP A 47 39.26 9.71 1.08
CA ASP A 47 37.99 10.45 1.25
C ASP A 47 36.72 9.64 0.90
N LEU A 48 36.82 8.31 0.89
CA LEU A 48 35.71 7.38 0.61
C LEU A 48 35.23 6.70 1.90
N SER A 49 33.97 6.27 1.92
CA SER A 49 33.53 5.26 2.88
C SER A 49 34.14 3.89 2.56
N ALA A 50 34.18 2.98 3.54
CA ALA A 50 34.68 1.62 3.32
C ALA A 50 33.87 0.84 2.26
N SER A 51 32.56 1.08 2.16
CA SER A 51 31.71 0.45 1.13
C SER A 51 31.93 1.05 -0.26
N GLN A 52 32.15 2.36 -0.35
CA GLN A 52 32.53 3.03 -1.61
C GLN A 52 33.90 2.55 -2.09
N PHE A 53 34.85 2.36 -1.18
CA PHE A 53 36.18 1.83 -1.49
C PHE A 53 36.12 0.42 -2.11
N ILE A 54 35.39 -0.50 -1.47
CA ILE A 54 35.18 -1.86 -2.00
C ILE A 54 34.52 -1.81 -3.38
N ARG A 55 33.46 -1.02 -3.52
CA ARG A 55 32.72 -0.87 -4.77
C ARG A 55 33.59 -0.33 -5.90
N GLN A 56 34.41 0.68 -5.62
CA GLN A 56 35.32 1.26 -6.61
C GLN A 56 36.30 0.20 -7.15
N ILE A 57 36.89 -0.62 -6.28
CA ILE A 57 37.83 -1.68 -6.70
C ILE A 57 37.11 -2.71 -7.58
N ARG A 58 35.89 -3.11 -7.21
CA ARG A 58 35.06 -4.03 -8.02
C ARG A 58 34.72 -3.44 -9.39
N LEU A 59 34.39 -2.16 -9.47
CA LEU A 59 34.11 -1.47 -10.73
C LEU A 59 35.35 -1.31 -11.61
N GLU A 60 36.50 -0.98 -11.01
CA GLU A 60 37.77 -0.87 -11.73
C GLU A 60 38.16 -2.21 -12.36
N HIS A 61 38.03 -3.32 -11.63
CA HIS A 61 38.30 -4.64 -12.16
C HIS A 61 37.23 -5.09 -13.18
N GLY A 62 35.96 -4.77 -12.94
CA GLY A 62 34.88 -5.03 -13.90
C GLY A 62 35.14 -4.34 -15.25
N ARG A 63 35.66 -3.11 -15.22
CA ARG A 63 36.09 -2.40 -16.42
C ARG A 63 37.22 -3.11 -17.16
N GLU A 64 38.18 -3.69 -16.45
CA GLU A 64 39.28 -4.47 -17.05
C GLU A 64 38.77 -5.75 -17.73
N LEU A 65 37.84 -6.46 -17.10
CA LEU A 65 37.22 -7.67 -17.66
C LEU A 65 36.38 -7.37 -18.90
N ILE A 66 35.61 -6.28 -18.88
CA ILE A 66 34.84 -5.82 -20.06
C ILE A 66 35.78 -5.43 -21.19
N ARG A 67 36.90 -4.75 -20.89
CA ARG A 67 37.94 -4.42 -21.88
C ARG A 67 38.53 -5.66 -22.54
N GLY A 68 38.66 -6.77 -21.81
CA GLY A 68 39.14 -8.05 -22.35
C GLY A 68 38.23 -8.69 -23.39
N LYS A 69 36.96 -8.25 -23.52
CA LYS A 69 35.91 -8.82 -24.39
C LYS A 69 35.71 -10.34 -24.24
N GLN A 70 36.09 -10.90 -23.09
CA GLN A 70 35.97 -12.34 -22.82
C GLN A 70 34.66 -12.71 -22.13
N HIS A 71 33.94 -11.72 -21.56
CA HIS A 71 32.74 -11.92 -20.75
C HIS A 71 31.64 -10.91 -21.10
N THR A 72 30.38 -11.31 -20.95
CA THR A 72 29.25 -10.38 -21.06
C THR A 72 29.19 -9.45 -19.84
N VAL A 73 28.53 -8.30 -19.95
CA VAL A 73 28.37 -7.35 -18.83
C VAL A 73 27.73 -8.02 -17.61
N SER A 74 26.79 -8.95 -17.83
CA SER A 74 26.14 -9.70 -16.76
C SER A 74 27.09 -10.70 -16.09
N GLU A 75 27.93 -11.42 -16.85
CA GLU A 75 28.95 -12.31 -16.27
C GLU A 75 29.98 -11.53 -15.45
N VAL A 76 30.42 -10.37 -15.96
CA VAL A 76 31.37 -9.51 -15.24
C VAL A 76 30.80 -9.01 -13.92
N ALA A 77 29.51 -8.66 -13.87
CA ALA A 77 28.86 -8.22 -12.64
C ALA A 77 28.99 -9.27 -11.52
N TYR A 78 28.70 -10.54 -11.82
CA TYR A 78 28.83 -11.62 -10.84
C TYR A 78 30.31 -11.95 -10.53
N GLN A 79 31.21 -11.93 -11.53
CA GLN A 79 32.64 -12.18 -11.31
C GLN A 79 33.30 -11.15 -10.39
N VAL A 80 32.80 -9.92 -10.36
CA VAL A 80 33.28 -8.85 -9.48
C VAL A 80 32.40 -8.65 -8.23
N GLY A 81 31.55 -9.64 -7.91
CA GLY A 81 30.85 -9.73 -6.63
C GLY A 81 29.67 -8.78 -6.50
N PHE A 82 29.03 -8.40 -7.60
CA PHE A 82 27.71 -7.77 -7.58
C PHE A 82 26.62 -8.84 -7.66
N GLY A 83 25.62 -8.76 -6.78
CA GLY A 83 24.47 -9.66 -6.77
C GLY A 83 23.48 -9.50 -7.92
N SER A 84 23.60 -8.43 -8.71
CA SER A 84 22.81 -8.25 -9.93
C SER A 84 23.51 -7.43 -11.00
N SER A 85 23.26 -7.82 -12.26
CA SER A 85 23.74 -7.09 -13.44
C SER A 85 23.19 -5.66 -13.49
N SER A 86 21.94 -5.44 -13.07
CA SER A 86 21.31 -4.12 -13.05
C SER A 86 21.97 -3.17 -12.04
N TYR A 87 22.29 -3.68 -10.85
CA TYR A 87 22.98 -2.91 -9.82
C TYR A 87 24.42 -2.56 -10.24
N PHE A 88 25.13 -3.50 -10.87
CA PHE A 88 26.45 -3.24 -11.47
C PHE A 88 26.39 -2.13 -12.52
N ILE A 89 25.45 -2.17 -13.46
CA ILE A 89 25.29 -1.13 -14.51
C ILE A 89 25.02 0.24 -13.89
N LYS A 90 24.15 0.31 -12.87
CA LYS A 90 23.87 1.55 -12.14
C LYS A 90 25.13 2.12 -11.50
N CYS A 91 25.87 1.32 -10.73
CA CYS A 91 27.09 1.75 -10.06
C CYS A 91 28.21 2.11 -11.05
N PHE A 92 28.31 1.39 -12.17
CA PHE A 92 29.27 1.70 -13.23
C PHE A 92 28.97 3.06 -13.89
N ARG A 93 27.68 3.35 -14.15
CA ARG A 93 27.25 4.65 -14.71
C ARG A 93 27.47 5.80 -13.74
N GLU A 94 27.19 5.60 -12.45
CA GLU A 94 27.46 6.58 -11.40
C GLU A 94 28.97 6.89 -11.28
N HIS A 95 29.83 5.88 -11.47
CA HIS A 95 31.27 6.05 -11.32
C HIS A 95 31.98 6.59 -12.57
N TYR A 96 31.62 6.10 -13.77
CA TYR A 96 32.28 6.48 -15.03
C TYR A 96 31.51 7.49 -15.88
N GLY A 97 30.24 7.78 -15.55
CA GLY A 97 29.38 8.72 -16.29
C GLY A 97 28.67 8.11 -17.51
N TYR A 98 28.91 6.82 -17.81
CA TYR A 98 28.31 6.09 -18.93
C TYR A 98 28.15 4.60 -18.59
N PRO A 99 27.21 3.86 -19.25
CA PRO A 99 27.00 2.45 -18.96
C PRO A 99 28.14 1.56 -19.51
N PRO A 100 28.37 0.36 -18.95
CA PRO A 100 29.48 -0.51 -19.36
C PRO A 100 29.51 -0.87 -20.86
N GLY A 101 28.34 -0.96 -21.51
CA GLY A 101 28.23 -1.24 -22.95
C GLY A 101 28.76 -0.14 -23.86
N GLU A 102 28.98 1.08 -23.33
CA GLU A 102 29.54 2.21 -24.07
C GLU A 102 31.04 2.41 -23.81
N LEU A 103 31.69 1.49 -23.08
CA LEU A 103 33.11 1.59 -22.72
C LEU A 103 34.02 1.81 -23.94
N ASP A 104 33.80 1.08 -25.04
CA ASP A 104 34.58 1.23 -26.27
C ASP A 104 34.50 2.64 -26.89
N ARG A 105 33.39 3.36 -26.71
CA ARG A 105 33.20 4.73 -27.24
C ARG A 105 33.97 5.79 -26.45
N HIS A 106 34.22 5.52 -25.18
CA HIS A 106 34.91 6.44 -24.27
C HIS A 106 36.40 6.12 -24.09
N MET A 107 36.90 5.06 -24.73
CA MET A 107 38.31 4.61 -24.69
C MET A 107 39.22 5.32 -25.71
N GLY A 108 38.69 6.26 -26.50
CA GLY A 108 39.41 6.98 -27.56
C GLY A 108 40.08 8.30 -27.14
N VAL A 109 40.10 8.66 -25.85
CA VAL A 109 40.68 9.93 -25.40
C VAL A 109 41.50 9.70 -24.12
N THR A 110 42.83 9.68 -24.28
CA THR A 110 43.81 9.91 -23.20
C THR A 110 44.90 10.88 -23.70
N ASP A 111 45.52 11.60 -22.77
CA ASP A 111 46.06 12.96 -22.89
C ASP A 111 47.37 13.17 -23.67
N GLU A 112 47.39 14.31 -24.41
CA GLU A 112 48.49 15.25 -24.83
C GLU A 112 49.67 14.78 -25.73
N PRO A 113 50.33 15.67 -26.55
CA PRO A 113 50.28 17.14 -26.59
C PRO A 113 50.04 17.78 -27.99
N ILE A 114 49.79 19.10 -27.97
CA ILE A 114 49.72 19.99 -29.15
C ILE A 114 51.10 20.09 -29.82
N ILE A 115 51.22 19.63 -31.06
CA ILE A 115 52.27 20.07 -32.01
C ILE A 115 51.62 20.33 -33.38
N ALA A 116 51.88 21.54 -33.88
CA ALA A 116 51.31 22.14 -35.07
C ALA A 116 51.55 21.33 -36.36
N THR A 117 50.54 21.29 -37.23
CA THR A 117 50.75 21.15 -38.67
C THR A 117 49.97 22.22 -39.40
N ASP A 118 50.71 23.00 -40.17
CA ASP A 118 50.24 24.11 -40.97
C ASP A 118 49.21 23.69 -42.02
N ALA A 119 48.13 24.46 -42.03
CA ALA A 119 47.37 24.97 -43.16
C ALA A 119 47.37 24.20 -44.49
N GLN A 120 46.16 23.87 -44.94
CA GLN A 120 45.71 24.40 -46.23
C GLN A 120 44.23 24.81 -46.19
N SER A 121 44.04 26.07 -46.57
CA SER A 121 42.86 26.91 -46.53
C SER A 121 41.75 26.51 -47.50
N ILE A 122 40.49 26.59 -47.06
CA ILE A 122 39.40 27.15 -47.88
C ILE A 122 38.53 28.05 -46.98
N GLU A 123 38.76 29.37 -47.09
CA GLU A 123 37.92 30.40 -46.48
C GLU A 123 36.54 30.45 -47.12
N LYS A 124 35.48 30.32 -46.31
CA LYS A 124 34.24 31.09 -46.49
C LYS A 124 33.79 31.60 -45.12
N GLY A 125 34.16 32.84 -44.81
CA GLY A 125 33.88 33.49 -43.53
C GLY A 125 32.39 33.76 -43.33
N ILE A 126 31.87 33.28 -42.20
CA ILE A 126 30.55 33.67 -41.67
C ILE A 126 30.63 35.15 -41.26
N PRO A 127 29.71 36.03 -41.69
CA PRO A 127 29.80 37.47 -41.42
C PRO A 127 29.80 37.76 -39.91
N LYS A 128 30.69 38.65 -39.44
CA LYS A 128 30.90 38.97 -38.01
C LYS A 128 29.62 39.27 -37.22
N ARG A 129 28.55 39.76 -37.86
CA ARG A 129 27.23 39.98 -37.23
C ARG A 129 26.59 38.69 -36.70
N TRP A 130 26.76 37.56 -37.40
CA TRP A 130 26.25 36.25 -36.98
C TRP A 130 27.08 35.66 -35.83
N MET A 131 28.37 35.96 -35.77
CA MET A 131 29.25 35.57 -34.65
C MET A 131 28.85 36.28 -33.35
N TYR A 132 28.56 37.59 -33.41
CA TYR A 132 28.03 38.32 -32.24
C TYR A 132 26.64 37.82 -31.83
N LEU A 133 25.78 37.49 -32.80
CA LEU A 133 24.46 36.91 -32.50
C LEU A 133 24.56 35.54 -31.81
N MET A 134 25.49 34.69 -32.24
CA MET A 134 25.74 33.38 -31.61
C MET A 134 26.28 33.52 -30.19
N ILE A 135 27.19 34.47 -29.94
CA ILE A 135 27.72 34.72 -28.58
C ILE A 135 26.61 35.23 -27.66
N VAL A 136 25.76 36.13 -28.15
CA VAL A 136 24.60 36.61 -27.38
C VAL A 136 23.58 35.48 -27.16
N LEU A 137 23.34 34.63 -28.15
CA LEU A 137 22.43 33.49 -28.03
C LEU A 137 22.95 32.44 -27.05
N VAL A 138 24.24 32.11 -27.06
CA VAL A 138 24.86 31.18 -26.10
C VAL A 138 24.90 31.78 -24.70
N GLY A 139 25.19 33.08 -24.57
CA GLY A 139 25.10 33.79 -23.31
C GLY A 139 23.68 33.84 -22.76
N PHE A 140 22.68 34.06 -23.63
CA PHE A 140 21.26 34.05 -23.28
C PHE A 140 20.80 32.64 -22.90
N LEU A 141 21.15 31.61 -23.69
CA LEU A 141 20.83 30.21 -23.41
C LEU A 141 21.52 29.71 -22.12
N GLY A 142 22.75 30.14 -21.86
CA GLY A 142 23.47 29.85 -20.63
C GLY A 142 22.86 30.56 -19.42
N ALA A 143 22.48 31.84 -19.56
CA ALA A 143 21.78 32.58 -18.51
C ALA A 143 20.37 32.03 -18.25
N THR A 144 19.63 31.64 -19.28
CA THR A 144 18.34 30.95 -19.12
C THR A 144 18.51 29.55 -18.57
N GLY A 145 19.58 28.84 -18.92
CA GLY A 145 19.90 27.52 -18.37
C GLY A 145 20.24 27.60 -16.88
N VAL A 146 21.02 28.60 -16.46
CA VAL A 146 21.31 28.87 -15.05
C VAL A 146 20.08 29.38 -14.30
N TYR A 147 19.25 30.23 -14.93
CA TYR A 147 17.98 30.69 -14.36
C TYR A 147 16.99 29.53 -14.17
N TRP A 148 16.85 28.66 -15.18
CA TRP A 148 16.03 27.43 -15.10
C TRP A 148 16.61 26.44 -14.09
N LEU A 149 17.92 26.18 -14.06
CA LEU A 149 18.52 25.33 -13.01
C LEU A 149 18.37 25.94 -11.60
N SER A 150 18.29 27.26 -11.48
CA SER A 150 18.04 27.94 -10.19
C SER A 150 16.56 27.92 -9.80
N GLN A 151 15.63 27.90 -10.77
CA GLN A 151 14.19 27.68 -10.55
C GLN A 151 13.87 26.20 -10.28
N SER A 152 14.58 25.27 -10.90
CA SER A 152 14.50 23.83 -10.60
C SER A 152 15.14 23.45 -9.26
N ARG A 153 15.73 24.43 -8.57
CA ARG A 153 16.13 24.37 -7.14
C ARG A 153 15.14 25.13 -6.24
N GLU A 154 13.89 25.31 -6.66
CA GLU A 154 12.83 25.26 -5.64
C GLU A 154 13.00 23.92 -4.93
N ALA A 155 13.23 23.97 -3.62
CA ALA A 155 13.20 22.79 -2.79
C ALA A 155 11.91 22.06 -3.17
N VAL A 156 12.02 20.82 -3.68
CA VAL A 156 10.90 19.88 -3.63
C VAL A 156 10.46 19.96 -2.18
N GLY A 157 9.33 20.62 -1.93
CA GLY A 157 8.84 20.82 -0.58
C GLY A 157 8.75 19.43 0.01
N LEU A 158 9.43 19.18 1.12
CA LEU A 158 9.31 17.92 1.85
C LEU A 158 7.82 17.61 1.97
N GLU A 159 7.40 16.45 1.47
CA GLU A 159 6.02 15.98 1.61
C GLU A 159 5.63 16.14 3.08
N LYS A 160 4.51 16.80 3.38
CA LYS A 160 4.09 17.06 4.76
C LYS A 160 3.54 15.76 5.34
N SER A 161 4.43 14.86 5.75
CA SER A 161 4.12 13.55 6.30
C SER A 161 4.73 13.38 7.69
N ILE A 162 3.94 12.83 8.63
CA ILE A 162 4.31 12.75 10.04
C ILE A 162 3.98 11.39 10.65
N ALA A 163 4.86 10.91 11.53
CA ALA A 163 4.62 9.74 12.37
C ALA A 163 4.70 10.14 13.85
N VAL A 164 3.68 9.79 14.63
CA VAL A 164 3.67 10.00 16.09
C VAL A 164 4.15 8.73 16.77
N LEU A 165 5.40 8.72 17.24
CA LEU A 165 5.96 7.54 17.88
C LEU A 165 5.31 7.29 19.26
N PRO A 166 5.24 6.04 19.73
CA PRO A 166 4.74 5.74 21.07
C PRO A 166 5.44 6.57 22.14
N PHE A 167 4.66 7.31 22.93
CA PHE A 167 5.23 8.15 23.99
C PHE A 167 5.82 7.28 25.11
N LYS A 168 6.98 7.70 25.61
CA LYS A 168 7.66 7.03 26.74
C LYS A 168 7.01 7.45 28.05
N ASN A 169 6.79 6.50 28.95
CA ASN A 169 6.45 6.82 30.33
C ASN A 169 7.74 7.08 31.11
N ASP A 170 7.91 8.32 31.59
CA ASP A 170 9.07 8.74 32.37
C ASP A 170 8.97 8.34 33.85
N SER A 171 7.80 7.82 34.28
CA SER A 171 7.60 7.36 35.64
C SER A 171 7.96 5.88 35.81
N ASN A 172 8.38 5.50 37.01
CA ASN A 172 8.51 4.10 37.40
C ASN A 172 7.14 3.45 37.72
N ASP A 173 6.05 4.21 37.59
CA ASP A 173 4.71 3.81 37.96
C ASP A 173 3.89 3.50 36.69
N SER A 174 3.67 2.21 36.44
CA SER A 174 2.89 1.75 35.29
C SER A 174 1.41 2.10 35.40
N THR A 175 0.91 2.53 36.56
CA THR A 175 -0.52 2.85 36.74
C THR A 175 -0.96 4.04 35.89
N ASN A 176 -0.05 4.90 35.44
CA ASN A 176 -0.37 6.07 34.62
C ASN A 176 -0.06 5.89 33.12
N LEU A 177 0.34 4.69 32.69
CA LEU A 177 0.74 4.44 31.29
C LEU A 177 -0.42 4.72 30.31
N TYR A 178 -1.65 4.35 30.67
CA TYR A 178 -2.85 4.60 29.85
C TYR A 178 -3.05 6.10 29.56
N LEU A 179 -2.69 6.99 30.50
CA LEU A 179 -2.81 8.43 30.32
C LEU A 179 -1.80 8.96 29.30
N ILE A 180 -0.55 8.47 29.37
CA ILE A 180 0.50 8.84 28.41
C ILE A 180 0.17 8.33 27.01
N ASN A 181 -0.33 7.10 26.92
CA ASN A 181 -0.86 6.55 25.68
C ASN A 181 -2.05 7.35 25.15
N GLY A 182 -2.96 7.78 26.02
CA GLY A 182 -4.10 8.63 25.66
C GLY A 182 -3.68 10.00 25.10
N LEU A 183 -2.60 10.59 25.61
CA LEU A 183 -2.05 11.84 25.08
C LEU A 183 -1.40 11.65 23.71
N MET A 184 -0.70 10.54 23.51
CA MET A 184 -0.17 10.14 22.20
C MET A 184 -1.32 9.96 21.19
N GLU A 185 -2.35 9.21 21.58
CA GLU A 185 -3.53 8.94 20.75
C GLU A 185 -4.29 10.22 20.39
N SER A 186 -4.52 11.11 21.35
CA SER A 186 -5.16 12.41 21.09
C SER A 186 -4.33 13.29 20.16
N THR A 187 -3.00 13.27 20.31
CA THR A 187 -2.09 13.98 19.40
C THR A 187 -2.22 13.43 17.98
N LEU A 188 -2.18 12.10 17.82
CA LEU A 188 -2.37 11.43 16.54
C LEU A 188 -3.73 11.78 15.92
N ASN A 189 -4.82 11.62 16.67
CA ASN A 189 -6.19 11.86 16.19
C ASN A 189 -6.41 13.32 15.78
N ASN A 190 -5.84 14.29 16.50
CA ASN A 190 -5.94 15.69 16.13
C ASN A 190 -5.13 16.02 14.86
N LEU A 191 -3.97 15.40 14.67
CA LEU A 191 -3.21 15.55 13.43
C LEU A 191 -3.92 14.90 12.24
N GLN A 192 -4.60 13.76 12.45
CA GLN A 192 -5.32 13.06 11.38
C GLN A 192 -6.49 13.87 10.79
N LYS A 193 -7.03 14.84 11.55
CA LYS A 193 -8.09 15.77 11.12
C LYS A 193 -7.60 16.81 10.10
N ILE A 194 -6.30 16.98 9.93
CA ILE A 194 -5.70 18.01 9.09
C ILE A 194 -5.46 17.45 7.68
N LYS A 195 -6.15 17.99 6.67
CA LYS A 195 -6.13 17.45 5.31
C LYS A 195 -4.77 17.61 4.61
N GLU A 196 -4.06 18.71 4.86
CA GLU A 196 -2.77 19.00 4.22
C GLU A 196 -1.59 18.23 4.85
N LEU A 197 -1.86 17.39 5.86
CA LEU A 197 -0.87 16.62 6.58
C LEU A 197 -1.15 15.13 6.39
N LYS A 198 -0.18 14.38 5.89
CA LYS A 198 -0.22 12.93 5.84
C LYS A 198 0.21 12.36 7.19
N VAL A 199 -0.63 11.53 7.80
CA VAL A 199 -0.36 10.98 9.14
C VAL A 199 -0.28 9.46 9.07
N VAL A 200 0.83 8.90 9.55
CA VAL A 200 1.04 7.45 9.61
C VAL A 200 0.16 6.82 10.69
N SER A 201 -0.37 5.64 10.40
CA SER A 201 -1.26 4.93 11.32
C SER A 201 -0.58 4.57 12.66
N ARG A 202 -1.39 4.52 13.73
CA ARG A 202 -0.99 4.05 15.07
C ARG A 202 -0.32 2.68 15.01
N THR A 203 -0.91 1.75 14.27
CA THR A 203 -0.44 0.36 14.19
C THR A 203 0.95 0.27 13.53
N SER A 204 1.23 1.11 12.52
CA SER A 204 2.53 1.15 11.85
C SER A 204 3.68 1.58 12.76
N VAL A 205 3.40 2.45 13.75
CA VAL A 205 4.40 2.96 14.71
C VAL A 205 4.47 2.17 16.02
N GLU A 206 3.43 1.40 16.35
CA GLU A 206 3.30 0.68 17.63
C GLU A 206 4.44 -0.33 17.87
N LYS A 207 4.96 -0.95 16.80
CA LYS A 207 6.12 -1.86 16.85
C LYS A 207 7.39 -1.20 17.44
N TYR A 208 7.48 0.13 17.42
CA TYR A 208 8.64 0.85 17.96
C TYR A 208 8.55 1.12 19.47
N ARG A 209 7.45 0.76 20.14
CA ARG A 209 7.24 1.06 21.58
C ARG A 209 8.36 0.57 22.49
N ALA A 210 8.96 -0.57 22.19
CA ALA A 210 10.08 -1.16 22.92
C ALA A 210 11.37 -1.23 22.08
N SER A 211 11.44 -0.48 20.98
CA SER A 211 12.58 -0.49 20.07
C SER A 211 13.75 0.33 20.63
N THR A 212 14.97 -0.11 20.37
CA THR A 212 16.20 0.65 20.63
C THR A 212 16.71 1.40 19.39
N LYS A 213 15.99 1.32 18.27
CA LYS A 213 16.34 2.02 17.03
C LYS A 213 16.34 3.53 17.21
N THR A 214 17.27 4.18 16.55
CA THR A 214 17.34 5.64 16.39
C THR A 214 16.28 6.14 15.42
N VAL A 215 15.94 7.44 15.48
CA VAL A 215 15.01 8.06 14.53
C VAL A 215 15.50 7.90 13.10
N ALA A 216 16.82 7.99 12.84
CA ALA A 216 17.39 7.76 11.52
C ALA A 216 17.15 6.31 11.00
N GLU A 217 17.23 5.31 11.88
CA GLU A 217 16.91 3.92 11.52
C GLU A 217 15.41 3.74 11.29
N ILE A 218 14.57 4.36 12.12
CA ILE A 218 13.11 4.35 11.95
C ILE A 218 12.72 5.06 10.65
N ALA A 219 13.36 6.18 10.29
CA ALA A 219 13.15 6.92 9.05
C ALA A 219 13.49 6.11 7.79
N ALA A 220 14.45 5.18 7.90
CA ALA A 220 14.79 4.27 6.81
C ALA A 220 13.75 3.15 6.60
N GLU A 221 12.89 2.91 7.59
CA GLU A 221 11.78 1.96 7.56
C GLU A 221 10.43 2.63 7.30
N LEU A 222 10.19 3.80 7.89
CA LEU A 222 9.02 4.63 7.71
C LEU A 222 9.42 5.91 6.95
N PRO A 223 9.30 5.96 5.61
CA PRO A 223 9.53 7.17 4.82
C PRO A 223 8.50 8.26 5.13
N VAL A 224 8.72 9.00 6.21
CA VAL A 224 8.02 10.24 6.55
C VAL A 224 9.01 11.38 6.66
N SER A 225 8.55 12.62 6.45
CA SER A 225 9.39 13.80 6.60
C SER A 225 9.61 14.19 8.05
N TYR A 226 8.66 13.88 8.93
CA TYR A 226 8.66 14.33 10.32
C TYR A 226 8.30 13.21 11.31
N PHE A 227 8.95 13.21 12.47
CA PHE A 227 8.63 12.35 13.61
C PHE A 227 8.26 13.20 14.82
N VAL A 228 7.24 12.75 15.56
CA VAL A 228 6.91 13.26 16.88
C VAL A 228 7.36 12.24 17.90
N GLU A 229 8.34 12.61 18.71
CA GLU A 229 8.70 11.86 19.92
C GLU A 229 8.09 12.54 21.13
N GLY A 230 7.61 11.72 22.07
CA GLY A 230 7.07 12.23 23.32
C GLY A 230 7.52 11.39 24.50
N SER A 231 7.65 12.05 25.65
CA SER A 231 7.77 11.38 26.94
C SER A 231 6.93 12.12 27.97
N GLY A 232 6.40 11.42 28.95
CA GLY A 232 5.66 12.09 30.00
C GLY A 232 5.41 11.27 31.23
N GLN A 233 4.91 11.95 32.25
CA GLN A 233 4.52 11.38 33.52
C GLN A 233 3.44 12.23 34.18
N LYS A 234 2.61 11.59 35.00
CA LYS A 234 1.70 12.25 35.92
C LYS A 234 2.32 12.27 37.31
N ILE A 235 2.39 13.45 37.94
CA ILE A 235 2.86 13.63 39.30
C ILE A 235 1.75 14.33 40.09
N GLY A 236 1.02 13.56 40.91
CA GLY A 236 -0.17 14.05 41.59
C GLY A 236 -1.19 14.57 40.58
N ASP A 237 -1.52 15.85 40.67
CA ASP A 237 -2.49 16.53 39.80
C ASP A 237 -1.83 17.35 38.66
N ARG A 238 -0.59 16.99 38.30
CA ARG A 238 0.14 17.63 37.20
C ARG A 238 0.61 16.63 36.17
N ILE A 239 0.49 17.02 34.91
CA ILE A 239 1.05 16.29 33.77
C ILE A 239 2.32 17.01 33.34
N GLN A 240 3.41 16.25 33.21
CA GLN A 240 4.64 16.71 32.59
C GLN A 240 4.83 15.95 31.28
N LEU A 241 4.93 16.68 30.18
CA LEU A 241 5.09 16.10 28.85
C LEU A 241 6.23 16.82 28.13
N ASN A 242 7.16 16.07 27.57
CA ASN A 242 8.18 16.57 26.66
C ASN A 242 7.80 16.08 25.27
N ILE A 243 7.63 16.99 24.32
CA ILE A 243 7.41 16.63 22.92
C ILE A 243 8.54 17.21 22.09
N GLN A 244 8.95 16.45 21.09
CA GLN A 244 9.97 16.83 20.12
C GLN A 244 9.45 16.55 18.72
N LEU A 245 9.70 17.49 17.80
CA LEU A 245 9.47 17.33 16.38
C LEU A 245 10.84 17.24 15.69
N ILE A 246 11.02 16.15 14.94
CA ILE A 246 12.30 15.79 14.32
C ILE A 246 12.09 15.67 12.82
N GLU A 247 12.95 16.31 12.03
CA GLU A 247 13.04 16.16 10.58
C GLU A 247 13.83 14.89 10.24
N ALA A 248 13.19 13.95 9.56
CA ALA A 248 13.72 12.61 9.33
C ALA A 248 14.99 12.59 8.48
N ALA A 249 15.04 13.39 7.41
CA ALA A 249 16.13 13.38 6.43
C ALA A 249 17.48 13.83 7.00
N SER A 250 17.47 14.66 8.04
CA SER A 250 18.65 15.28 8.62
C SER A 250 18.86 14.95 10.10
N ASP A 251 17.95 14.18 10.69
CA ASP A 251 17.85 13.92 12.14
C ASP A 251 17.85 15.23 12.97
N ARG A 252 17.30 16.30 12.40
CA ARG A 252 17.30 17.63 13.00
C ARG A 252 16.07 17.82 13.87
N HIS A 253 16.28 18.09 15.15
CA HIS A 253 15.22 18.53 16.05
C HIS A 253 14.78 19.95 15.66
N LEU A 254 13.60 20.07 15.05
CA LEU A 254 13.03 21.36 14.64
C LEU A 254 12.51 22.12 15.86
N TRP A 255 11.84 21.38 16.75
CA TRP A 255 11.18 21.94 17.90
C TRP A 255 11.20 20.95 19.06
N SER A 256 11.34 21.47 20.27
CA SER A 256 11.12 20.72 21.50
C SER A 256 10.45 21.64 22.50
N LYS A 257 9.41 21.13 23.17
CA LYS A 257 8.71 21.87 24.22
C LYS A 257 8.38 20.96 25.38
N ARG A 258 8.63 21.49 26.57
CA ARG A 258 8.19 20.91 27.84
C ARG A 258 6.90 21.58 28.26
N TYR A 259 5.87 20.77 28.47
CA TYR A 259 4.59 21.17 29.00
C TYR A 259 4.49 20.71 30.45
N VAL A 260 4.08 21.65 31.31
CA VAL A 260 3.66 21.36 32.67
C VAL A 260 2.28 21.97 32.83
N ARG A 261 1.28 21.12 33.04
CA ARG A 261 -0.14 21.50 33.11
C ARG A 261 -0.80 20.82 34.29
N GLN A 262 -1.89 21.41 34.79
CA GLN A 262 -2.78 20.69 35.70
C GLN A 262 -3.55 19.65 34.89
N VAL A 263 -3.99 18.56 35.53
CA VAL A 263 -4.82 17.55 34.84
C VAL A 263 -6.11 18.19 34.31
N GLY A 264 -6.63 19.22 34.99
CA GLY A 264 -7.78 19.99 34.52
C GLY A 264 -7.61 20.69 33.17
N ASP A 265 -6.37 20.99 32.77
CA ASP A 265 -6.06 21.67 31.51
C ASP A 265 -5.72 20.67 30.39
N ILE A 266 -6.03 19.38 30.56
CA ILE A 266 -5.59 18.32 29.63
C ILE A 266 -6.11 18.52 28.20
N PHE A 267 -7.33 19.02 28.03
CA PHE A 267 -7.91 19.24 26.71
C PHE A 267 -7.24 20.42 26.00
N GLU A 268 -6.98 21.52 26.72
CA GLU A 268 -6.21 22.65 26.19
C GLU A 268 -4.79 22.22 25.79
N LEU A 269 -4.15 21.37 26.61
CA LEU A 269 -2.84 20.80 26.30
C LEU A 269 -2.86 20.02 24.98
N GLN A 270 -3.84 19.14 24.78
CA GLN A 270 -3.95 18.33 23.56
C GLN A 270 -4.14 19.19 22.30
N GLN A 271 -4.94 20.25 22.41
CA GLN A 271 -5.15 21.22 21.33
C GLN A 271 -3.87 22.01 21.03
N GLU A 272 -3.20 22.49 22.08
CA GLU A 272 -1.97 23.27 21.97
C GLU A 272 -0.85 22.46 21.28
N ILE A 273 -0.74 21.17 21.60
CA ILE A 273 0.25 20.27 20.99
C ILE A 273 0.03 20.16 19.48
N ALA A 274 -1.19 19.83 19.04
CA ALA A 274 -1.50 19.67 17.62
C ALA A 274 -1.26 20.97 16.83
N LYS A 275 -1.68 22.12 17.37
CA LYS A 275 -1.46 23.43 16.75
C LYS A 275 0.03 23.79 16.68
N ASN A 276 0.79 23.54 17.74
CA ASN A 276 2.24 23.82 17.74
C ASN A 276 2.98 22.95 16.72
N ILE A 277 2.64 21.66 16.62
CA ILE A 277 3.23 20.75 15.63
C ILE A 277 2.90 21.26 14.23
N ALA A 278 1.63 21.51 13.93
CA ALA A 278 1.18 21.96 12.61
C ALA A 278 1.81 23.30 12.19
N ALA A 279 1.95 24.25 13.13
CA ALA A 279 2.60 25.52 12.88
C ALA A 279 4.09 25.36 12.52
N GLU A 280 4.80 24.47 13.21
CA GLU A 280 6.23 24.22 12.98
C GLU A 280 6.49 23.60 11.60
N ILE A 281 5.66 22.64 11.18
CA ILE A 281 5.71 22.04 9.84
C ILE A 281 5.05 22.92 8.75
N ARG A 282 4.53 24.10 9.13
CA ARG A 282 3.84 25.05 8.24
C ARG A 282 2.68 24.43 7.48
N VAL A 283 1.91 23.59 8.15
CA VAL A 283 0.63 23.07 7.65
C VAL A 283 -0.46 24.12 7.88
N ILE A 284 -1.27 24.37 6.87
CA ILE A 284 -2.45 25.22 6.95
C ILE A 284 -3.57 24.40 7.59
N ILE A 285 -4.05 24.87 8.74
CA ILE A 285 -5.26 24.36 9.39
C ILE A 285 -6.43 25.26 8.98
N THR A 286 -7.50 24.69 8.43
CA THR A 286 -8.72 25.47 8.11
C THR A 286 -9.50 25.81 9.39
N PRO A 287 -10.35 26.85 9.40
CA PRO A 287 -11.19 27.16 10.57
C PRO A 287 -12.06 25.99 11.04
N GLU A 288 -12.55 25.18 10.09
CA GLU A 288 -13.35 23.99 10.39
C GLU A 288 -12.50 22.88 11.02
N GLU A 289 -11.28 22.66 10.54
CA GLU A 289 -10.32 21.73 11.16
C GLU A 289 -9.94 22.18 12.58
N GLU A 290 -9.67 23.48 12.76
CA GLU A 290 -9.35 24.07 14.06
C GLU A 290 -10.50 23.89 15.05
N SER A 291 -11.74 24.13 14.62
CA SER A 291 -12.92 23.91 15.46
C SER A 291 -13.08 22.45 15.87
N ARG A 292 -12.80 21.48 14.98
CA ARG A 292 -12.84 20.04 15.29
C ARG A 292 -11.69 19.59 16.21
N ILE A 293 -10.52 20.22 16.10
CA ILE A 293 -9.40 19.97 17.02
C ILE A 293 -9.71 20.55 18.41
N ALA A 294 -10.37 21.71 18.48
CA ALA A 294 -10.68 22.42 19.71
C ALA A 294 -11.83 21.82 20.54
N GLN A 295 -12.55 20.83 20.02
CA GLN A 295 -13.68 20.23 20.73
C GLN A 295 -13.19 19.35 21.88
N ALA A 296 -13.54 19.72 23.12
CA ALA A 296 -13.30 18.87 24.28
C ALA A 296 -14.23 17.65 24.23
N PRO A 297 -13.74 16.45 24.63
CA PRO A 297 -14.52 15.22 24.56
C PRO A 297 -15.60 15.12 25.66
N THR A 298 -15.37 15.76 26.81
CA THR A 298 -16.27 15.82 27.98
C THR A 298 -15.84 16.99 28.87
N ASP A 299 -16.75 17.49 29.72
CA ASP A 299 -16.44 18.43 30.79
C ASP A 299 -16.13 17.73 32.13
N ASN A 300 -16.23 16.39 32.20
CA ASN A 300 -15.98 15.58 33.39
C ASN A 300 -14.66 14.80 33.28
N LEU A 301 -13.64 15.25 34.01
CA LEU A 301 -12.30 14.65 33.99
C LEU A 301 -12.23 13.22 34.55
N GLU A 302 -13.10 12.88 35.52
CA GLU A 302 -13.17 11.52 36.05
C GLU A 302 -13.78 10.57 35.01
N ALA A 303 -14.81 11.03 34.28
CA ALA A 303 -15.36 10.29 33.15
C ALA A 303 -14.29 10.09 32.05
N TYR A 304 -13.51 11.13 31.77
CA TYR A 304 -12.41 11.06 30.81
C TYR A 304 -11.33 10.04 31.22
N ASP A 305 -11.00 9.95 32.50
CA ASP A 305 -10.03 8.99 33.03
C ASP A 305 -10.48 7.53 32.80
N PHE A 306 -11.75 7.24 33.10
CA PHE A 306 -12.34 5.93 32.82
C PHE A 306 -12.42 5.64 31.32
N TYR A 307 -12.78 6.64 30.51
CA TYR A 307 -12.75 6.51 29.06
C TYR A 307 -11.35 6.11 28.54
N LEU A 308 -10.28 6.78 28.98
CA LEU A 308 -8.92 6.43 28.56
C LEU A 308 -8.52 5.00 28.96
N LYS A 309 -8.92 4.54 30.16
CA LYS A 309 -8.73 3.14 30.57
C LYS A 309 -9.50 2.17 29.67
N GLY A 310 -10.72 2.54 29.28
CA GLY A 310 -11.53 1.77 28.33
C GLY A 310 -10.86 1.64 26.96
N VAL A 311 -10.37 2.76 26.41
CA VAL A 311 -9.62 2.79 25.14
C VAL A 311 -8.36 1.94 25.21
N GLU A 312 -7.56 2.09 26.27
CA GLU A 312 -6.34 1.28 26.47
C GLU A 312 -6.66 -0.21 26.56
N SER A 313 -7.73 -0.59 27.26
CA SER A 313 -8.18 -1.98 27.34
C SER A 313 -8.62 -2.53 25.97
N LEU A 314 -9.30 -1.72 25.16
CA LEU A 314 -9.68 -2.10 23.80
C LEU A 314 -8.46 -2.31 22.89
N ASN A 315 -7.46 -1.44 23.03
CA ASN A 315 -6.20 -1.51 22.28
C ASN A 315 -5.37 -2.76 22.58
N LYS A 316 -5.64 -3.50 23.66
CA LYS A 316 -5.02 -4.81 23.93
C LYS A 316 -5.41 -5.89 22.89
N GLY A 317 -6.49 -5.68 22.14
CA GLY A 317 -6.87 -6.54 21.01
C GLY A 317 -7.25 -7.97 21.36
N ASN A 318 -7.74 -8.21 22.59
CA ASN A 318 -8.15 -9.54 23.05
C ASN A 318 -9.47 -9.49 23.81
N THR A 319 -10.14 -10.64 23.96
CA THR A 319 -11.47 -10.74 24.55
C THR A 319 -11.56 -10.13 25.95
N GLN A 320 -10.55 -10.36 26.80
CA GLN A 320 -10.51 -9.79 28.14
C GLN A 320 -10.45 -8.26 28.10
N GLY A 321 -9.61 -7.70 27.22
CA GLY A 321 -9.51 -6.26 27.01
C GLY A 321 -10.83 -5.64 26.55
N VAL A 322 -11.58 -6.31 25.68
CA VAL A 322 -12.91 -5.84 25.26
C VAL A 322 -13.91 -5.85 26.43
N THR A 323 -13.91 -6.87 27.28
CA THR A 323 -14.76 -6.92 28.49
C THR A 323 -14.37 -5.83 29.50
N GLU A 324 -13.08 -5.62 29.74
CA GLU A 324 -12.58 -4.53 30.59
C GLU A 324 -12.95 -3.16 30.03
N ALA A 325 -12.93 -2.99 28.70
CA ALA A 325 -13.31 -1.76 28.03
C ALA A 325 -14.78 -1.41 28.31
N VAL A 326 -15.70 -2.37 28.17
CA VAL A 326 -17.13 -2.16 28.50
C VAL A 326 -17.29 -1.66 29.94
N MET A 327 -16.66 -2.32 30.91
CA MET A 327 -16.75 -1.94 32.32
C MET A 327 -16.28 -0.49 32.56
N TYR A 328 -15.12 -0.11 32.02
CA TYR A 328 -14.61 1.25 32.20
C TYR A 328 -15.44 2.29 31.45
N LEU A 329 -15.94 1.97 30.25
CA LEU A 329 -16.76 2.90 29.48
C LEU A 329 -18.15 3.11 30.11
N GLU A 330 -18.73 2.08 30.71
CA GLU A 330 -19.96 2.22 31.52
C GLU A 330 -19.73 3.12 32.74
N GLN A 331 -18.60 2.98 33.44
CA GLN A 331 -18.23 3.87 34.54
C GLN A 331 -18.05 5.33 34.09
N ALA A 332 -17.47 5.56 32.90
CA ALA A 332 -17.40 6.90 32.33
C ALA A 332 -18.81 7.48 32.09
N LEU A 333 -19.74 6.66 31.59
CA LEU A 333 -21.11 7.06 31.29
C LEU A 333 -22.00 7.24 32.53
N GLU A 334 -21.67 6.59 33.65
CA GLU A 334 -22.29 6.87 34.96
C GLU A 334 -21.97 8.29 35.44
N LEU A 335 -20.77 8.78 35.13
CA LEU A 335 -20.27 10.10 35.53
C LEU A 335 -20.66 11.22 34.55
N ASP A 336 -20.75 10.91 33.26
CA ASP A 336 -21.20 11.82 32.21
C ASP A 336 -22.07 11.07 31.18
N GLN A 337 -23.38 11.23 31.31
CA GLN A 337 -24.36 10.56 30.45
C GLN A 337 -24.44 11.12 29.03
N GLU A 338 -23.81 12.26 28.77
CA GLU A 338 -23.74 12.92 27.45
C GLU A 338 -22.37 12.71 26.78
N PHE A 339 -21.52 11.83 27.34
CA PHE A 339 -20.18 11.59 26.82
C PHE A 339 -20.20 10.77 25.52
N GLY A 340 -20.34 11.45 24.38
CA GLY A 340 -20.48 10.82 23.06
C GLY A 340 -19.35 9.85 22.67
N LEU A 341 -18.08 10.18 22.95
CA LEU A 341 -16.96 9.27 22.67
C LEU A 341 -16.99 7.99 23.51
N ALA A 342 -17.43 8.06 24.77
CA ALA A 342 -17.57 6.87 25.60
C ALA A 342 -18.64 5.92 25.02
N TYR A 343 -19.75 6.46 24.51
CA TYR A 343 -20.72 5.67 23.76
C TYR A 343 -20.16 5.09 22.45
N ALA A 344 -19.35 5.85 21.70
CA ALA A 344 -18.74 5.35 20.46
C ALA A 344 -17.83 4.14 20.73
N TYR A 345 -16.96 4.24 21.73
CA TYR A 345 -16.07 3.14 22.11
C TYR A 345 -16.80 1.99 22.80
N LEU A 346 -17.95 2.25 23.43
CA LEU A 346 -18.81 1.19 23.96
C LEU A 346 -19.45 0.40 22.80
N ALA A 347 -19.91 1.09 21.75
CA ALA A 347 -20.37 0.44 20.53
C ALA A 347 -19.26 -0.37 19.85
N PHE A 348 -18.03 0.15 19.76
CA PHE A 348 -16.88 -0.61 19.27
C PHE A 348 -16.63 -1.87 20.10
N SER A 349 -16.76 -1.78 21.42
CA SER A 349 -16.58 -2.93 22.30
C SER A 349 -17.61 -4.02 22.01
N TYR A 350 -18.89 -3.68 21.89
CA TYR A 350 -19.93 -4.64 21.50
C TYR A 350 -19.73 -5.22 20.10
N TYR A 351 -19.27 -4.40 19.15
CA TYR A 351 -18.90 -4.87 17.81
C TYR A 351 -17.79 -5.92 17.88
N TYR A 352 -16.69 -5.66 18.58
CA TYR A 352 -15.57 -6.58 18.70
C TYR A 352 -15.88 -7.84 19.51
N MET A 353 -16.84 -7.78 20.46
CA MET A 353 -17.34 -8.99 21.14
C MET A 353 -18.00 -9.95 20.16
N ASP A 354 -18.69 -9.41 19.15
CA ASP A 354 -19.51 -10.19 18.24
C ASP A 354 -18.86 -10.44 16.87
N ILE A 355 -17.83 -9.70 16.45
CA ILE A 355 -17.33 -9.72 15.06
C ILE A 355 -17.00 -11.14 14.57
N TYR A 356 -16.39 -11.97 15.42
CA TYR A 356 -16.03 -13.36 15.12
C TYR A 356 -17.07 -14.41 15.55
N GLN A 357 -18.22 -13.98 16.08
CA GLN A 357 -19.29 -14.87 16.52
C GLN A 357 -20.27 -15.14 15.38
N THR A 358 -20.75 -16.39 15.25
CA THR A 358 -21.80 -16.74 14.29
C THR A 358 -23.14 -16.13 14.70
N ASP A 359 -23.48 -16.19 15.99
CA ASP A 359 -24.67 -15.59 16.57
C ASP A 359 -24.30 -14.27 17.25
N LYS A 360 -24.88 -13.17 16.76
CA LYS A 360 -24.55 -11.81 17.21
C LYS A 360 -25.43 -11.46 18.43
N LYS A 361 -24.82 -11.34 19.61
CA LYS A 361 -25.56 -11.19 20.87
C LYS A 361 -25.79 -9.74 21.29
N HIS A 362 -24.95 -8.83 20.83
CA HIS A 362 -24.87 -7.45 21.30
C HIS A 362 -25.36 -6.43 20.27
N VAL A 363 -26.12 -6.85 19.25
CA VAL A 363 -26.59 -5.97 18.16
C VAL A 363 -27.43 -4.80 18.69
N LYS A 364 -28.26 -5.05 19.72
CA LYS A 364 -29.13 -4.01 20.30
C LYS A 364 -28.34 -2.99 21.11
N GLU A 365 -27.41 -3.48 21.92
CA GLU A 365 -26.51 -2.72 22.75
C GLU A 365 -25.60 -1.84 21.88
N LEU A 366 -25.04 -2.42 20.82
CA LEU A 366 -24.26 -1.72 19.80
C LEU A 366 -25.10 -0.62 19.14
N SER A 367 -26.31 -0.91 18.66
CA SER A 367 -27.20 0.09 18.04
C SER A 367 -27.48 1.24 19.00
N SER A 368 -27.86 0.94 20.24
CA SER A 368 -28.18 1.93 21.27
C SER A 368 -26.99 2.84 21.58
N ALA A 369 -25.80 2.25 21.76
CA ALA A 369 -24.58 3.00 21.99
C ALA A 369 -24.20 3.86 20.77
N ALA A 370 -24.28 3.33 19.56
CA ALA A 370 -24.01 4.07 18.33
C ALA A 370 -24.97 5.26 18.12
N ASP A 371 -26.26 5.08 18.40
CA ASP A 371 -27.27 6.15 18.30
C ASP A 371 -27.01 7.27 19.30
N LYS A 372 -26.64 6.92 20.54
CA LYS A 372 -26.26 7.91 21.55
C LYS A 372 -24.95 8.61 21.22
N ALA A 373 -23.96 7.90 20.68
CA ALA A 373 -22.71 8.48 20.22
C ALA A 373 -22.95 9.57 19.16
N LEU A 374 -23.84 9.30 18.20
CA LEU A 374 -24.26 10.29 17.20
C LEU A 374 -25.11 11.42 17.78
N LEU A 375 -25.96 11.14 18.77
CA LEU A 375 -26.78 12.16 19.43
C LEU A 375 -25.90 13.21 20.11
N TYR A 376 -24.90 12.77 20.88
CA TYR A 376 -24.06 13.67 21.68
C TYR A 376 -22.80 14.17 20.95
N SER A 377 -22.36 13.48 19.89
CA SER A 377 -21.19 13.86 19.11
C SER A 377 -21.39 13.59 17.60
N PRO A 378 -22.32 14.30 16.94
CA PRO A 378 -22.75 13.99 15.56
C PRO A 378 -21.69 14.21 14.47
N ASN A 379 -20.63 14.94 14.80
CA ASN A 379 -19.53 15.24 13.88
C ASN A 379 -18.21 14.57 14.29
N ASP A 380 -18.21 13.72 15.32
CA ASP A 380 -17.02 12.97 15.68
C ASP A 380 -16.84 11.76 14.76
N PRO A 381 -15.65 11.51 14.19
CA PRO A 381 -15.39 10.34 13.37
C PRO A 381 -15.73 9.02 14.06
N SER A 382 -15.45 8.88 15.37
CA SER A 382 -15.71 7.66 16.12
C SER A 382 -17.20 7.36 16.23
N SER A 383 -18.03 8.39 16.43
CA SER A 383 -19.49 8.26 16.46
C SER A 383 -20.05 7.80 15.12
N LEU A 384 -19.53 8.35 14.01
CA LEU A 384 -19.90 7.93 12.66
C LEU A 384 -19.47 6.49 12.37
N ILE A 385 -18.25 6.10 12.74
CA ILE A 385 -17.77 4.71 12.62
C ILE A 385 -18.64 3.77 13.47
N ALA A 386 -19.04 4.16 14.68
CA ALA A 386 -19.87 3.33 15.54
C ALA A 386 -21.21 3.00 14.87
N LYS A 387 -21.80 3.98 14.17
CA LYS A 387 -23.01 3.77 13.39
C LYS A 387 -22.76 2.92 12.14
N ALA A 388 -21.63 3.09 11.47
CA ALA A 388 -21.24 2.22 10.38
C ALA A 388 -21.09 0.76 10.86
N TYR A 389 -20.48 0.51 12.02
CA TYR A 389 -20.32 -0.82 12.59
C TYR A 389 -21.64 -1.49 12.95
N TYR A 390 -22.66 -0.72 13.34
CA TYR A 390 -24.01 -1.25 13.48
C TYR A 390 -24.53 -1.82 12.16
N PHE A 391 -24.43 -1.04 11.08
CA PHE A 391 -24.87 -1.46 9.76
C PHE A 391 -24.08 -2.65 9.22
N VAL A 392 -22.76 -2.69 9.46
CA VAL A 392 -21.91 -3.86 9.16
C VAL A 392 -22.39 -5.10 9.90
N GLN A 393 -22.72 -4.97 11.19
CA GLN A 393 -23.15 -6.09 12.02
C GLN A 393 -24.44 -6.75 11.51
N ILE A 394 -25.34 -5.95 10.93
CA ILE A 394 -26.58 -6.43 10.30
C ILE A 394 -26.45 -6.66 8.78
N LYS A 395 -25.23 -6.60 8.25
CA LYS A 395 -24.87 -6.81 6.83
C LYS A 395 -25.52 -5.82 5.85
N SER A 396 -25.85 -4.61 6.30
CA SER A 396 -26.35 -3.51 5.46
C SER A 396 -25.22 -2.56 5.08
N TYR A 397 -24.26 -3.04 4.29
CA TYR A 397 -23.04 -2.31 3.98
C TYR A 397 -23.32 -0.98 3.25
N GLU A 398 -24.35 -0.93 2.42
CA GLU A 398 -24.78 0.25 1.66
C GLU A 398 -25.18 1.40 2.59
N LEU A 399 -25.75 1.05 3.75
CA LEU A 399 -26.09 2.02 4.78
C LEU A 399 -24.88 2.43 5.62
N ALA A 400 -23.81 1.62 5.68
CA ALA A 400 -22.59 1.92 6.42
C ALA A 400 -21.69 2.91 5.68
N VAL A 401 -21.58 2.79 4.35
CA VAL A 401 -20.66 3.59 3.51
C VAL A 401 -20.82 5.10 3.72
N PRO A 402 -22.01 5.71 3.69
CA PRO A 402 -22.15 7.16 3.87
C PRO A 402 -21.63 7.67 5.22
N TYR A 403 -21.71 6.86 6.28
CA TYR A 403 -21.15 7.22 7.58
C TYR A 403 -19.61 7.16 7.57
N LEU A 404 -19.04 6.14 6.93
CA LEU A 404 -17.58 6.00 6.77
C LEU A 404 -17.01 7.12 5.90
N GLU A 405 -17.64 7.46 4.77
CA GLU A 405 -17.20 8.56 3.91
C GLU A 405 -17.26 9.91 4.63
N ARG A 406 -18.32 10.15 5.42
CA ARG A 406 -18.42 11.36 6.26
C ARG A 406 -17.38 11.36 7.37
N ALA A 407 -17.10 10.22 7.99
CA ALA A 407 -16.04 10.09 8.99
C ALA A 407 -14.66 10.38 8.38
N LEU A 408 -14.41 9.90 7.16
CA LEU A 408 -13.18 10.14 6.41
C LEU A 408 -13.02 11.63 6.07
N ALA A 409 -14.10 12.32 5.72
CA ALA A 409 -14.06 13.77 5.49
C ALA A 409 -13.61 14.56 6.73
N TYR A 410 -13.84 14.04 7.94
CA TYR A 410 -13.42 14.65 9.19
C TYR A 410 -12.06 14.17 9.71
N SER A 411 -11.64 12.96 9.31
CA SER A 411 -10.33 12.37 9.62
C SER A 411 -9.72 11.75 8.36
N PRO A 412 -9.21 12.58 7.42
CA PRO A 412 -8.76 12.14 6.09
C PRO A 412 -7.58 11.16 6.12
N ASN A 413 -6.87 11.08 7.24
CA ASN A 413 -5.71 10.19 7.43
C ASN A 413 -6.03 8.94 8.26
N SER A 414 -7.30 8.64 8.50
CA SER A 414 -7.68 7.45 9.26
C SER A 414 -7.51 6.18 8.42
N ALA A 415 -6.43 5.45 8.68
CA ALA A 415 -6.17 4.15 8.07
C ALA A 415 -7.32 3.15 8.30
N GLN A 416 -7.96 3.19 9.48
CA GLN A 416 -9.09 2.32 9.79
C GLN A 416 -10.26 2.56 8.83
N ILE A 417 -10.62 3.83 8.58
CA ILE A 417 -11.73 4.16 7.68
C ILE A 417 -11.38 3.79 6.23
N ILE A 418 -10.17 4.15 5.78
CA ILE A 418 -9.70 3.90 4.42
C ILE A 418 -9.69 2.39 4.11
N ASN A 419 -9.12 1.58 5.00
CA ASN A 419 -9.07 0.12 4.79
C ASN A 419 -10.47 -0.50 4.81
N THR A 420 -11.35 -0.04 5.72
CA THR A 420 -12.74 -0.53 5.78
C THR A 420 -13.51 -0.22 4.50
N LEU A 421 -13.37 1.00 3.96
CA LEU A 421 -13.97 1.37 2.67
C LEU A 421 -13.40 0.54 1.52
N SER A 422 -12.07 0.37 1.49
CA SER A 422 -11.41 -0.49 0.50
C SER A 422 -11.96 -1.91 0.51
N ASP A 423 -12.15 -2.50 1.69
CA ASP A 423 -12.70 -3.85 1.85
C ASP A 423 -14.15 -3.94 1.41
N PHE A 424 -14.96 -2.90 1.67
CA PHE A 424 -16.36 -2.87 1.24
C PHE A 424 -16.50 -2.80 -0.27
N TYR A 425 -15.73 -1.92 -0.92
CA TYR A 425 -15.75 -1.78 -2.37
C TYR A 425 -15.15 -2.98 -3.11
N THR A 426 -14.41 -3.84 -2.40
CA THR A 426 -13.93 -5.12 -2.95
C THR A 426 -14.96 -6.23 -2.80
N ASN A 427 -15.58 -6.37 -1.62
CA ASN A 427 -16.26 -7.61 -1.23
C ASN A 427 -17.78 -7.52 -1.10
N TYR A 428 -18.34 -6.33 -0.85
CA TYR A 428 -19.76 -6.18 -0.50
C TYR A 428 -20.51 -5.25 -1.43
N ILE A 429 -19.89 -4.15 -1.85
CA ILE A 429 -20.46 -3.18 -2.77
C ILE A 429 -19.44 -2.98 -3.90
N PRO A 430 -19.30 -3.94 -4.81
CA PRO A 430 -18.25 -3.90 -5.81
C PRO A 430 -18.22 -2.59 -6.60
N ASN A 431 -17.10 -1.88 -6.52
CA ASN A 431 -16.77 -0.74 -7.38
C ASN A 431 -15.25 -0.68 -7.50
N THR A 432 -14.73 -1.02 -8.68
CA THR A 432 -13.30 -1.21 -8.88
C THR A 432 -12.52 0.10 -8.78
N ALA A 433 -13.07 1.21 -9.25
CA ALA A 433 -12.42 2.52 -9.16
C ALA A 433 -12.26 2.99 -7.71
N LYS A 434 -13.33 2.90 -6.91
CA LYS A 434 -13.32 3.22 -5.48
C LYS A 434 -12.40 2.27 -4.72
N TYR A 435 -12.44 0.98 -5.02
CA TYR A 435 -11.51 0.01 -4.45
C TYR A 435 -10.06 0.45 -4.70
N LEU A 436 -9.67 0.71 -5.95
CA LEU A 436 -8.32 1.15 -6.28
C LEU A 436 -7.94 2.46 -5.57
N GLN A 437 -8.83 3.45 -5.58
CA GLN A 437 -8.60 4.72 -4.90
C GLN A 437 -8.31 4.53 -3.41
N TYR A 438 -9.11 3.72 -2.70
CA TYR A 438 -8.92 3.47 -1.27
C TYR A 438 -7.74 2.54 -0.98
N ALA A 439 -7.44 1.57 -1.84
CA ALA A 439 -6.26 0.72 -1.70
C ALA A 439 -4.96 1.55 -1.78
N LEU A 440 -4.87 2.47 -2.76
CA LEU A 440 -3.73 3.39 -2.89
C LEU A 440 -3.63 4.37 -1.73
N LYS A 441 -4.77 4.95 -1.28
CA LYS A 441 -4.80 5.79 -0.06
C LYS A 441 -4.34 5.01 1.17
N GLY A 442 -4.74 3.74 1.28
CA GLY A 442 -4.35 2.83 2.35
C GLY A 442 -2.84 2.63 2.40
N LEU A 443 -2.20 2.42 1.26
CA LEU A 443 -0.74 2.31 1.14
C LEU A 443 -0.02 3.59 1.61
N GLN A 444 -0.59 4.78 1.34
CA GLN A 444 -0.01 6.05 1.78
C GLN A 444 -0.01 6.19 3.31
N VAL A 445 -1.09 5.80 4.00
CA VAL A 445 -1.22 5.95 5.47
C VAL A 445 -0.62 4.79 6.26
N ASN A 446 -0.58 3.60 5.67
CA ASN A 446 0.06 2.41 6.22
C ASN A 446 1.48 2.28 5.65
N VAL A 447 2.37 3.15 6.12
CA VAL A 447 3.74 3.18 5.63
C VAL A 447 4.48 1.88 5.98
N GLU A 448 5.24 1.41 4.99
CA GLU A 448 5.95 0.13 4.88
C GLU A 448 6.70 -0.32 6.14
N VAL A 449 6.80 -1.63 6.30
CA VAL A 449 7.79 -2.25 7.17
C VAL A 449 8.60 -3.19 6.30
N LYS A 450 9.90 -2.91 6.13
CA LYS A 450 10.84 -3.67 5.28
C LYS A 450 10.89 -5.19 5.49
N ASP A 451 10.19 -5.72 6.50
CA ASP A 451 10.35 -7.08 7.01
C ASP A 451 9.01 -7.76 7.40
N SER A 452 7.86 -7.27 6.92
CA SER A 452 6.57 -7.82 7.39
C SER A 452 5.76 -8.53 6.32
N VAL A 453 5.25 -9.72 6.69
CA VAL A 453 4.16 -10.43 6.00
C VAL A 453 3.00 -9.47 5.70
N THR A 454 2.66 -8.58 6.64
CA THR A 454 1.62 -7.55 6.46
C THR A 454 1.90 -6.63 5.26
N THR A 455 3.14 -6.21 5.04
CA THR A 455 3.51 -5.38 3.88
C THR A 455 3.30 -6.12 2.58
N SER A 456 3.63 -7.42 2.51
CA SER A 456 3.30 -8.25 1.35
C SER A 456 1.80 -8.24 1.04
N TYR A 457 0.93 -8.37 2.06
CA TYR A 457 -0.52 -8.33 1.86
C TYR A 457 -1.05 -6.95 1.43
N ILE A 458 -0.46 -5.86 1.90
CA ILE A 458 -0.82 -4.51 1.44
C ILE A 458 -0.51 -4.35 -0.05
N TYR A 459 0.68 -4.77 -0.48
CA TYR A 459 1.09 -4.70 -1.89
C TYR A 459 0.26 -5.62 -2.80
N LEU A 460 -0.06 -6.82 -2.31
CA LEU A 460 -1.03 -7.71 -2.95
C LEU A 460 -2.38 -7.03 -3.17
N HIS A 461 -2.90 -6.38 -2.13
CA HIS A 461 -4.20 -5.71 -2.18
C HIS A 461 -4.24 -4.60 -3.22
N VAL A 462 -3.18 -3.78 -3.29
CA VAL A 462 -3.04 -2.73 -4.31
C VAL A 462 -2.91 -3.33 -5.70
N SER A 463 -2.08 -4.36 -5.86
CA SER A 463 -1.91 -5.06 -7.14
C SER A 463 -3.24 -5.64 -7.65
N ASN A 464 -4.02 -6.27 -6.78
CA ASN A 464 -5.33 -6.80 -7.11
C ASN A 464 -6.32 -5.69 -7.52
N ALA A 465 -6.28 -4.54 -6.84
CA ALA A 465 -7.10 -3.40 -7.22
C ALA A 465 -6.71 -2.83 -8.60
N LEU A 466 -5.40 -2.75 -8.88
CA LEU A 466 -4.88 -2.27 -10.16
C LEU A 466 -5.32 -3.17 -11.31
N ILE A 467 -5.14 -4.49 -11.19
CA ILE A 467 -5.48 -5.42 -12.28
C ILE A 467 -6.99 -5.47 -12.53
N GLN A 468 -7.83 -5.33 -11.49
CA GLN A 468 -9.29 -5.26 -11.66
C GLN A 468 -9.76 -4.02 -12.43
N ASN A 469 -8.94 -2.98 -12.50
CA ASN A 469 -9.19 -1.78 -13.29
C ASN A 469 -8.40 -1.77 -14.62
N GLY A 470 -7.72 -2.87 -14.99
CA GLY A 470 -6.96 -2.98 -16.23
C GLY A 470 -5.57 -2.35 -16.22
N PHE A 471 -5.05 -1.92 -15.07
CA PHE A 471 -3.68 -1.42 -14.91
C PHE A 471 -2.67 -2.58 -14.82
N VAL A 472 -2.47 -3.30 -15.93
CA VAL A 472 -1.70 -4.55 -15.97
C VAL A 472 -0.24 -4.34 -15.57
N GLU A 473 0.44 -3.34 -16.16
CA GLU A 473 1.85 -3.07 -15.90
C GLU A 473 2.09 -2.66 -14.44
N GLU A 474 1.23 -1.80 -13.90
CA GLU A 474 1.31 -1.36 -12.52
C GLU A 474 0.98 -2.50 -11.56
N ALA A 475 -0.06 -3.28 -11.83
CA ALA A 475 -0.37 -4.46 -11.01
C ALA A 475 0.83 -5.41 -10.92
N ASN A 476 1.52 -5.65 -12.05
CA ASN A 476 2.70 -6.52 -12.09
C ASN A 476 3.84 -5.96 -11.22
N ARG A 477 4.12 -4.65 -11.29
CA ARG A 477 5.11 -4.01 -10.41
C ARG A 477 4.78 -4.21 -8.92
N TYR A 478 3.52 -4.03 -8.54
CA TYR A 478 3.10 -4.17 -7.13
C TYR A 478 3.06 -5.63 -6.66
N ILE A 479 2.76 -6.59 -7.54
CA ILE A 479 2.78 -8.01 -7.17
C ILE A 479 4.21 -8.52 -6.95
N ASP A 480 5.16 -8.03 -7.75
CA ASP A 480 6.58 -8.33 -7.56
C ASP A 480 7.07 -7.82 -6.22
N VAL A 481 6.74 -6.58 -5.86
CA VAL A 481 7.05 -6.02 -4.53
C VAL A 481 6.41 -6.88 -3.43
N SER A 482 5.14 -7.27 -3.57
CA SER A 482 4.47 -8.16 -2.61
C SER A 482 5.26 -9.46 -2.37
N LEU A 483 5.79 -10.07 -3.43
CA LEU A 483 6.55 -11.32 -3.37
C LEU A 483 7.99 -11.11 -2.91
N ASP A 484 8.61 -9.96 -3.17
CA ASP A 484 9.92 -9.60 -2.60
C ASP A 484 9.85 -9.56 -1.06
N TYR A 485 8.74 -9.08 -0.51
CA TYR A 485 8.47 -9.07 0.93
C TYR A 485 8.14 -10.45 1.51
N ASN A 486 7.40 -11.27 0.78
CA ASN A 486 7.03 -12.61 1.19
C ASN A 486 6.84 -13.51 -0.05
N PRO A 487 7.88 -14.25 -0.47
CA PRO A 487 7.80 -15.15 -1.62
C PRO A 487 6.75 -16.26 -1.44
N GLU A 488 6.44 -16.61 -0.18
CA GLU A 488 5.47 -17.62 0.22
C GLU A 488 4.04 -17.06 0.37
N ASN A 489 3.78 -15.82 -0.08
CA ASN A 489 2.42 -15.29 -0.09
C ASN A 489 1.56 -16.04 -1.13
N TYR A 490 0.76 -16.99 -0.63
CA TYR A 490 -0.11 -17.85 -1.42
C TYR A 490 -1.14 -17.11 -2.28
N TYR A 491 -1.54 -15.90 -1.89
CA TYR A 491 -2.51 -15.10 -2.63
C TYR A 491 -1.83 -14.23 -3.70
N SER A 492 -0.58 -13.85 -3.50
CA SER A 492 0.17 -13.07 -4.50
C SER A 492 0.49 -13.88 -5.74
N ASN A 493 0.88 -15.14 -5.58
CA ASN A 493 1.09 -16.02 -6.73
C ASN A 493 -0.21 -16.31 -7.50
N TYR A 494 -1.34 -16.38 -6.80
CA TYR A 494 -2.68 -16.49 -7.41
C TYR A 494 -2.99 -15.26 -8.27
N VAL A 495 -2.86 -14.05 -7.73
CA VAL A 495 -3.11 -12.80 -8.50
C VAL A 495 -2.13 -12.66 -9.66
N ARG A 496 -0.85 -13.04 -9.46
CA ARG A 496 0.17 -13.02 -10.52
C ARG A 496 -0.21 -13.91 -11.72
N ALA A 497 -0.83 -15.07 -11.48
CA ALA A 497 -1.31 -15.93 -12.58
C ALA A 497 -2.36 -15.20 -13.45
N PHE A 498 -3.26 -14.43 -12.84
CA PHE A 498 -4.26 -13.66 -13.57
C PHE A 498 -3.72 -12.38 -14.21
N ILE A 499 -2.72 -11.73 -13.61
CA ILE A 499 -1.95 -10.65 -14.27
C ILE A 499 -1.30 -11.21 -15.54
N ARG A 500 -0.67 -12.39 -15.44
CA ARG A 500 -0.06 -13.07 -16.60
C ARG A 500 -1.10 -13.40 -17.67
N CYS A 501 -2.25 -13.93 -17.28
CA CYS A 501 -3.38 -14.18 -18.18
C CYS A 501 -3.81 -12.91 -18.93
N ALA A 502 -3.83 -11.75 -18.25
CA ALA A 502 -4.19 -10.49 -18.88
C ALA A 502 -3.17 -10.04 -19.93
N GLU A 503 -1.87 -10.33 -19.71
CA GLU A 503 -0.77 -10.04 -20.65
C GLU A 503 -0.77 -10.98 -21.87
N THR A 504 -0.86 -12.28 -21.64
CA THR A 504 -0.63 -13.31 -22.69
C THR A 504 -1.90 -13.80 -23.35
N ARG A 505 -3.05 -13.69 -22.67
CA ARG A 505 -4.32 -14.35 -23.03
C ARG A 505 -4.21 -15.88 -23.11
N ASP A 506 -3.20 -16.45 -22.45
CA ASP A 506 -2.95 -17.89 -22.43
C ASP A 506 -3.61 -18.54 -21.21
N LEU A 507 -4.71 -19.25 -21.46
CA LEU A 507 -5.47 -19.94 -20.42
C LEU A 507 -4.75 -21.23 -19.96
N GLU A 508 -3.95 -21.87 -20.81
CA GLU A 508 -3.21 -23.08 -20.48
C GLU A 508 -2.05 -22.73 -19.52
N GLU A 509 -1.29 -21.68 -19.85
CA GLU A 509 -0.25 -21.12 -18.96
C GLU A 509 -0.83 -20.75 -17.59
N THR A 510 -2.02 -20.13 -17.58
CA THR A 510 -2.70 -19.74 -16.34
C THR A 510 -3.10 -20.95 -15.50
N VAL A 511 -3.63 -22.00 -16.12
CA VAL A 511 -3.96 -23.26 -15.43
C VAL A 511 -2.70 -23.91 -14.83
N ASP A 512 -1.59 -23.96 -15.57
CA ASP A 512 -0.33 -24.51 -15.08
C ASP A 512 0.20 -23.75 -13.85
N LEU A 513 0.16 -22.41 -13.88
CA LEU A 513 0.53 -21.59 -12.74
C LEU A 513 -0.35 -21.85 -11.52
N LEU A 514 -1.66 -22.00 -11.72
CA LEU A 514 -2.60 -22.31 -10.63
C LEU A 514 -2.42 -23.72 -10.07
N LEU A 515 -2.05 -24.70 -10.92
CA LEU A 515 -1.76 -26.06 -10.47
C LEU A 515 -0.53 -26.10 -9.55
N ILE A 516 0.52 -25.33 -9.86
CA ILE A 516 1.69 -25.19 -8.98
C ILE A 516 1.27 -24.70 -7.59
N GLU A 517 0.38 -23.70 -7.50
CA GLU A 517 -0.11 -23.20 -6.22
C GLU A 517 -1.06 -24.18 -5.50
N LEU A 518 -1.88 -24.92 -6.26
CA LEU A 518 -2.77 -25.96 -5.71
C LEU A 518 -1.99 -27.16 -5.14
N GLU A 519 -0.81 -27.47 -5.67
CA GLU A 519 0.05 -28.52 -5.13
C GLU A 519 0.59 -28.18 -3.74
N LYS A 520 0.82 -26.88 -3.46
CA LYS A 520 1.24 -26.40 -2.13
C LYS A 520 0.14 -26.59 -1.09
N ASP A 521 -1.11 -26.31 -1.45
CA ASP A 521 -2.28 -26.59 -0.61
C ASP A 521 -3.46 -27.10 -1.45
N THR A 522 -3.63 -28.42 -1.39
CA THR A 522 -4.66 -29.17 -2.10
C THR A 522 -6.10 -28.86 -1.66
N THR A 523 -6.28 -28.06 -0.61
CA THR A 523 -7.60 -27.68 -0.06
C THR A 523 -8.08 -26.30 -0.50
N ARG A 524 -7.30 -25.59 -1.34
CA ARG A 524 -7.61 -24.27 -1.91
C ARG A 524 -8.80 -24.32 -2.87
N MET A 525 -10.00 -24.12 -2.31
CA MET A 525 -11.25 -24.09 -3.06
C MET A 525 -11.34 -22.94 -4.06
N ASP A 526 -10.74 -21.80 -3.72
CA ASP A 526 -10.59 -20.63 -4.60
C ASP A 526 -9.80 -20.97 -5.87
N ILE A 527 -8.72 -21.74 -5.77
CA ILE A 527 -7.95 -22.20 -6.93
C ILE A 527 -8.67 -23.32 -7.70
N LEU A 528 -9.29 -24.27 -6.99
CA LEU A 528 -9.99 -25.39 -7.64
C LEU A 528 -11.12 -24.93 -8.57
N GLN A 529 -11.91 -23.95 -8.13
CA GLN A 529 -12.98 -23.41 -8.98
C GLN A 529 -12.41 -22.62 -10.16
N GLU A 530 -11.31 -21.87 -10.00
CA GLU A 530 -10.67 -21.17 -11.12
C GLU A 530 -10.12 -22.14 -12.18
N ILE A 531 -9.42 -23.20 -11.76
CA ILE A 531 -8.92 -24.22 -12.69
C ILE A 531 -10.08 -24.86 -13.45
N ALA A 532 -11.17 -25.21 -12.75
CA ALA A 532 -12.36 -25.77 -13.38
C ALA A 532 -12.97 -24.81 -14.41
N LYS A 533 -13.11 -23.53 -14.05
CA LYS A 533 -13.64 -22.46 -14.90
C LYS A 533 -12.76 -22.19 -16.12
N LEU A 534 -11.45 -22.17 -15.99
CA LEU A 534 -10.51 -21.98 -17.10
C LEU A 534 -10.51 -23.17 -18.06
N ASN A 535 -10.63 -24.40 -17.57
CA ASN A 535 -10.82 -25.59 -18.42
C ASN A 535 -12.19 -25.54 -19.13
N TYR A 536 -13.22 -25.07 -18.44
CA TYR A 536 -14.55 -24.87 -19.01
C TYR A 536 -14.54 -23.85 -20.16
N TYR A 537 -13.85 -22.72 -20.01
CA TYR A 537 -13.64 -21.74 -21.09
C TYR A 537 -12.88 -22.31 -22.30
N GLN A 538 -11.97 -23.26 -22.06
CA GLN A 538 -11.28 -24.01 -23.11
C GLN A 538 -12.10 -25.17 -23.69
N LYS A 539 -13.33 -25.38 -23.21
CA LYS A 539 -14.23 -26.49 -23.57
C LYS A 539 -13.69 -27.88 -23.22
N GLU A 540 -12.74 -27.94 -22.29
CA GLU A 540 -12.19 -29.19 -21.72
C GLU A 540 -13.10 -29.70 -20.59
N TYR A 541 -14.35 -30.06 -20.93
CA TYR A 541 -15.41 -30.34 -19.96
C TYR A 541 -15.11 -31.50 -19.00
N ALA A 542 -14.37 -32.52 -19.45
CA ALA A 542 -13.97 -33.63 -18.60
C ALA A 542 -12.98 -33.19 -17.50
N MET A 543 -12.09 -32.26 -17.81
CA MET A 543 -11.18 -31.67 -16.83
C MET A 543 -11.94 -30.70 -15.92
N ALA A 544 -12.83 -29.86 -16.47
CA ALA A 544 -13.69 -28.99 -15.67
C ALA A 544 -14.51 -29.79 -14.64
N GLU A 545 -15.15 -30.89 -15.04
CA GLU A 545 -15.91 -31.78 -14.15
C GLU A 545 -15.04 -32.32 -13.01
N LYS A 546 -13.84 -32.83 -13.33
CA LYS A 546 -12.91 -33.38 -12.34
C LYS A 546 -12.59 -32.38 -11.23
N TYR A 547 -12.34 -31.12 -11.57
CA TYR A 547 -12.01 -30.08 -10.60
C TYR A 547 -13.25 -29.55 -9.87
N TYR A 548 -14.39 -29.38 -10.55
CA TYR A 548 -15.64 -29.02 -9.90
C TYR A 548 -16.11 -30.08 -8.90
N ASP A 549 -16.01 -31.38 -9.20
CA ASP A 549 -16.31 -32.45 -8.25
C ASP A 549 -15.43 -32.38 -7.00
N ARG A 550 -14.13 -32.06 -7.16
CA ARG A 550 -13.22 -31.89 -6.03
C ARG A 550 -13.55 -30.65 -5.21
N PHE A 551 -13.87 -29.53 -5.87
CA PHE A 551 -14.33 -28.30 -5.24
C PHE A 551 -15.60 -28.53 -4.41
N ILE A 552 -16.64 -29.13 -5.02
CA ILE A 552 -17.93 -29.43 -4.38
C ILE A 552 -17.74 -30.33 -3.16
N ARG A 553 -16.98 -31.44 -3.29
CA ARG A 553 -16.69 -32.34 -2.16
C ARG A 553 -16.07 -31.61 -0.97
N LEU A 554 -15.11 -30.71 -1.21
CA LEU A 554 -14.46 -29.95 -0.15
C LEU A 554 -15.39 -28.91 0.49
N ARG A 555 -16.17 -28.20 -0.33
CA ARG A 555 -17.18 -27.23 0.11
C ARG A 555 -18.22 -27.90 1.02
N ASP A 556 -18.79 -29.00 0.54
CA ASP A 556 -19.87 -29.72 1.23
C ASP A 556 -19.36 -30.41 2.50
N ALA A 557 -18.14 -30.97 2.48
CA ALA A 557 -17.52 -31.56 3.68
C ALA A 557 -17.30 -30.54 4.81
N LYS A 558 -17.16 -29.26 4.48
CA LYS A 558 -17.02 -28.17 5.45
C LYS A 558 -18.36 -27.49 5.79
N GLY A 559 -19.46 -27.91 5.18
CA GLY A 559 -20.77 -27.27 5.35
C GLY A 559 -20.78 -25.80 4.91
N LEU A 560 -19.97 -25.45 3.91
CA LEU A 560 -19.85 -24.08 3.43
C LEU A 560 -20.83 -23.82 2.28
N ASP A 561 -21.30 -22.59 2.21
CA ASP A 561 -22.23 -22.12 1.19
C ASP A 561 -21.65 -20.88 0.51
N ILE A 562 -20.66 -21.11 -0.35
CA ILE A 562 -19.82 -20.09 -1.01
C ILE A 562 -19.69 -20.40 -2.51
N TYR A 563 -19.34 -19.38 -3.31
CA TYR A 563 -19.23 -19.44 -4.78
C TYR A 563 -20.52 -19.85 -5.51
N ARG A 564 -21.68 -19.41 -5.02
CA ARG A 564 -22.98 -19.70 -5.67
C ARG A 564 -23.04 -19.22 -7.13
N HIS A 565 -22.33 -18.15 -7.49
CA HIS A 565 -22.19 -17.66 -8.85
C HIS A 565 -21.56 -18.68 -9.83
N GLU A 566 -20.79 -19.66 -9.35
CA GLU A 566 -20.21 -20.71 -10.19
C GLU A 566 -21.22 -21.82 -10.54
N SER A 567 -22.40 -21.84 -9.89
CA SER A 567 -23.36 -22.94 -10.03
C SER A 567 -23.89 -23.10 -11.47
N LEU A 568 -24.00 -22.02 -12.25
CA LEU A 568 -24.41 -22.14 -13.65
C LEU A 568 -23.41 -22.96 -14.47
N LYS A 569 -22.11 -22.69 -14.31
CA LYS A 569 -21.04 -23.40 -15.02
C LYS A 569 -20.93 -24.85 -14.57
N ILE A 570 -21.05 -25.11 -13.26
CA ILE A 570 -21.14 -26.47 -12.71
C ILE A 570 -22.32 -27.21 -13.36
N GLY A 571 -23.49 -26.55 -13.42
CA GLY A 571 -24.69 -27.09 -14.02
C GLY A 571 -24.52 -27.48 -15.49
N ASP A 572 -24.00 -26.56 -16.30
CA ASP A 572 -23.73 -26.79 -17.73
C ASP A 572 -22.69 -27.90 -17.94
N VAL A 573 -21.59 -27.91 -17.19
CA VAL A 573 -20.57 -28.98 -17.25
C VAL A 573 -21.18 -30.33 -16.96
N PHE A 574 -21.93 -30.47 -15.87
CA PHE A 574 -22.57 -31.73 -15.50
C PHE A 574 -23.59 -32.18 -16.54
N SER A 575 -24.39 -31.28 -17.09
CA SER A 575 -25.33 -31.59 -18.17
C SER A 575 -24.61 -32.11 -19.41
N ARG A 576 -23.50 -31.48 -19.83
CA ARG A 576 -22.68 -31.92 -20.98
C ARG A 576 -22.00 -33.25 -20.76
N MET A 577 -21.64 -33.57 -19.51
CA MET A 577 -21.04 -34.85 -19.11
C MET A 577 -22.07 -35.95 -18.85
N GLY A 578 -23.37 -35.68 -19.05
CA GLY A 578 -24.46 -36.67 -18.95
C GLY A 578 -25.12 -36.75 -17.57
N ARG A 579 -24.73 -35.92 -16.60
CA ARG A 579 -25.33 -35.78 -15.26
C ARG A 579 -26.44 -34.73 -15.26
N VAL A 580 -27.37 -34.85 -16.20
CA VAL A 580 -28.38 -33.80 -16.51
C VAL A 580 -29.23 -33.41 -15.30
N GLU A 581 -29.76 -34.38 -14.53
CA GLU A 581 -30.60 -34.08 -13.36
C GLU A 581 -29.83 -33.34 -12.26
N GLU A 582 -28.54 -33.64 -12.10
CA GLU A 582 -27.68 -32.96 -11.13
C GLU A 582 -27.31 -31.57 -11.62
N GLY A 583 -26.99 -31.44 -12.92
CA GLY A 583 -26.70 -30.17 -13.56
C GLY A 583 -27.85 -29.17 -13.39
N GLU A 584 -29.09 -29.60 -13.64
CA GLU A 584 -30.27 -28.74 -13.47
C GLU A 584 -30.48 -28.27 -12.03
N ARG A 585 -30.12 -29.06 -11.01
CA ARG A 585 -30.17 -28.58 -9.62
C ARG A 585 -29.24 -27.39 -9.40
N TYR A 586 -28.03 -27.46 -9.95
CA TYR A 586 -27.07 -26.35 -9.86
C TYR A 586 -27.51 -25.11 -10.66
N VAL A 587 -28.19 -25.30 -11.79
CA VAL A 587 -28.82 -24.18 -12.53
C VAL A 587 -29.90 -23.49 -11.69
N GLU A 588 -30.72 -24.25 -10.97
CA GLU A 588 -31.73 -23.67 -10.07
C GLU A 588 -31.09 -22.92 -8.89
N VAL A 589 -30.02 -23.48 -8.29
CA VAL A 589 -29.23 -22.76 -7.26
C VAL A 589 -28.68 -21.44 -7.81
N PHE A 590 -28.20 -21.44 -9.06
CA PHE A 590 -27.72 -20.21 -9.70
C PHE A 590 -28.84 -19.19 -9.88
N ARG A 591 -30.03 -19.62 -10.35
CA ARG A 591 -31.17 -18.71 -10.53
C ARG A 591 -31.54 -18.04 -9.22
N GLU A 592 -31.71 -18.81 -8.14
CA GLU A 592 -32.04 -18.27 -6.82
C GLU A 592 -30.99 -17.26 -6.33
N TYR A 593 -29.71 -17.54 -6.57
CA TYR A 593 -28.63 -16.61 -6.28
C TYR A 593 -28.73 -15.32 -7.12
N ALA A 594 -28.89 -15.43 -8.44
CA ALA A 594 -28.95 -14.28 -9.34
C ALA A 594 -30.18 -13.40 -9.07
N GLU A 595 -31.35 -13.98 -8.76
CA GLU A 595 -32.56 -13.23 -8.41
C GLU A 595 -32.41 -12.43 -7.10
N GLN A 596 -31.53 -12.87 -6.19
CA GLN A 596 -31.26 -12.24 -4.91
C GLN A 596 -30.01 -11.34 -4.92
N ASP A 597 -29.26 -11.32 -6.01
CA ASP A 597 -28.08 -10.45 -6.14
C ASP A 597 -28.54 -8.99 -6.25
N HIS A 598 -28.02 -8.14 -5.37
CA HIS A 598 -28.28 -6.70 -5.35
C HIS A 598 -27.07 -5.90 -5.85
N SER A 599 -26.02 -6.58 -6.33
CA SER A 599 -24.84 -5.95 -6.91
C SER A 599 -25.07 -5.53 -8.37
N MET A 600 -24.16 -4.72 -8.89
CA MET A 600 -24.12 -4.34 -10.30
C MET A 600 -23.97 -5.53 -11.27
N TYR A 601 -23.61 -6.73 -10.79
CA TYR A 601 -23.42 -7.92 -11.61
C TYR A 601 -24.69 -8.76 -11.78
N GLN A 602 -25.79 -8.40 -11.12
CA GLN A 602 -27.06 -9.10 -11.27
C GLN A 602 -27.48 -9.20 -12.76
N PRO A 603 -27.49 -8.11 -13.56
CA PRO A 603 -27.94 -8.21 -14.94
C PRO A 603 -27.02 -9.09 -15.80
N LEU A 604 -25.72 -9.12 -15.52
CA LEU A 604 -24.81 -10.05 -16.20
C LEU A 604 -25.10 -11.52 -15.84
N SER A 605 -25.39 -11.80 -14.57
CA SER A 605 -25.78 -13.14 -14.12
C SER A 605 -27.08 -13.60 -14.78
N MET A 606 -28.07 -12.69 -14.88
CA MET A 606 -29.33 -12.96 -15.58
C MET A 606 -29.14 -13.14 -17.08
N THR A 607 -28.24 -12.39 -17.70
CA THR A 607 -27.83 -12.59 -19.11
C THR A 607 -27.37 -14.02 -19.33
N ALA A 608 -26.44 -14.51 -18.50
CA ALA A 608 -25.91 -15.87 -18.60
C ALA A 608 -26.98 -16.94 -18.38
N TYR A 609 -27.88 -16.75 -17.40
CA TYR A 609 -29.01 -17.66 -17.17
C TYR A 609 -29.94 -17.77 -18.37
N HIS A 610 -30.38 -16.62 -18.92
CA HIS A 610 -31.29 -16.61 -20.06
C HIS A 610 -30.64 -17.13 -21.34
N ALA A 611 -29.35 -16.84 -21.56
CA ALA A 611 -28.58 -17.41 -22.66
C ALA A 611 -28.52 -18.94 -22.56
N TYR A 612 -28.24 -19.49 -21.38
CA TYR A 612 -28.26 -20.94 -21.12
C TYR A 612 -29.64 -21.57 -21.37
N ARG A 613 -30.72 -20.89 -20.97
CA ARG A 613 -32.11 -21.33 -21.19
C ARG A 613 -32.57 -21.16 -22.66
N GLY A 614 -31.77 -20.54 -23.53
CA GLY A 614 -32.09 -20.31 -24.93
C GLY A 614 -33.03 -19.12 -25.20
N ASP A 615 -33.22 -18.24 -24.20
CA ASP A 615 -34.02 -17.03 -24.33
C ASP A 615 -33.13 -15.83 -24.70
N THR A 616 -32.78 -15.76 -25.99
CA THR A 616 -31.90 -14.71 -26.52
C THR A 616 -32.46 -13.30 -26.30
N ALA A 617 -33.78 -13.11 -26.36
CA ALA A 617 -34.39 -11.79 -26.23
C ALA A 617 -34.21 -11.25 -24.80
N GLN A 618 -34.52 -12.08 -23.80
CA GLN A 618 -34.36 -11.69 -22.40
C GLN A 618 -32.89 -11.54 -22.03
N ALA A 619 -32.01 -12.40 -22.56
CA ALA A 619 -30.57 -12.29 -22.33
C ALA A 619 -30.00 -10.96 -22.85
N LEU A 620 -30.40 -10.51 -24.04
CA LEU A 620 -29.95 -9.22 -24.60
C LEU A 620 -30.49 -8.01 -23.83
N GLU A 621 -31.70 -8.10 -23.29
CA GLU A 621 -32.25 -7.05 -22.42
C GLU A 621 -31.40 -6.84 -21.17
N TYR A 622 -31.11 -7.93 -20.43
CA TYR A 622 -30.25 -7.87 -19.25
C TYR A 622 -28.79 -7.48 -19.60
N PHE A 623 -28.30 -7.89 -20.77
CA PHE A 623 -26.95 -7.51 -21.20
C PHE A 623 -26.84 -6.02 -21.46
N ARG A 624 -27.88 -5.39 -22.03
CA ARG A 624 -27.95 -3.94 -22.19
C ARG A 624 -27.94 -3.22 -20.85
N GLU A 625 -28.70 -3.71 -19.87
CA GLU A 625 -28.71 -3.16 -18.51
C GLU A 625 -27.33 -3.25 -17.85
N PHE A 626 -26.62 -4.38 -18.02
CA PHE A 626 -25.25 -4.51 -17.52
C PHE A 626 -24.28 -3.57 -18.24
N ALA A 627 -24.42 -3.38 -19.55
CA ALA A 627 -23.53 -2.53 -20.35
C ALA A 627 -23.63 -1.03 -20.00
N GLU A 628 -24.67 -0.62 -19.27
CA GLU A 628 -24.79 0.74 -18.71
C GLU A 628 -23.98 0.92 -17.41
N GLN A 629 -23.44 -0.15 -16.83
CA GLN A 629 -22.65 -0.10 -15.60
C GLN A 629 -21.20 0.28 -15.88
N ASP A 630 -20.65 1.12 -15.00
CA ASP A 630 -19.22 1.47 -14.95
C ASP A 630 -18.54 0.87 -13.71
N ASP A 631 -17.21 0.91 -13.66
CA ASP A 631 -16.41 0.41 -12.53
C ASP A 631 -16.56 -1.10 -12.24
N PHE A 632 -16.98 -1.90 -13.22
CA PHE A 632 -16.99 -3.36 -13.13
C PHE A 632 -15.59 -3.96 -13.31
N GLN A 633 -15.42 -5.22 -12.89
CA GLN A 633 -14.15 -5.94 -12.96
C GLN A 633 -13.66 -6.17 -14.39
N TYR A 634 -12.39 -5.86 -14.64
CA TYR A 634 -11.71 -6.13 -15.91
C TYR A 634 -11.82 -7.60 -16.37
N TRP A 635 -11.96 -8.53 -15.43
CA TRP A 635 -12.21 -9.95 -15.69
C TRP A 635 -13.38 -10.21 -16.62
N ILE A 636 -14.42 -9.36 -16.57
CA ILE A 636 -15.57 -9.46 -17.46
C ILE A 636 -15.12 -9.29 -18.91
N LEU A 637 -14.33 -8.26 -19.22
CA LEU A 637 -13.81 -8.07 -20.58
C LEU A 637 -12.82 -9.17 -20.99
N LEU A 638 -12.04 -9.68 -20.04
CA LEU A 638 -11.04 -10.72 -20.27
C LEU A 638 -11.67 -12.07 -20.64
N PHE A 639 -12.79 -12.44 -20.01
CA PHE A 639 -13.32 -13.81 -20.10
C PHE A 639 -14.74 -13.94 -20.67
N LEU A 640 -15.52 -12.88 -20.81
CA LEU A 640 -16.94 -12.98 -21.21
C LEU A 640 -17.14 -13.67 -22.57
N LYS A 641 -16.32 -13.35 -23.57
CA LYS A 641 -16.36 -13.99 -24.90
C LYS A 641 -15.82 -15.43 -24.90
N SER A 642 -15.31 -15.92 -23.78
CA SER A 642 -14.82 -17.29 -23.60
C SER A 642 -15.84 -18.18 -22.90
N ASP A 643 -16.98 -17.66 -22.43
CA ASP A 643 -17.96 -18.43 -21.66
C ASP A 643 -18.94 -19.21 -22.58
N PRO A 644 -18.91 -20.56 -22.59
CA PRO A 644 -19.80 -21.37 -23.39
C PRO A 644 -21.31 -21.17 -23.12
N VAL A 645 -21.73 -20.68 -21.94
CA VAL A 645 -23.18 -20.46 -21.70
C VAL A 645 -23.73 -19.28 -22.50
N MET A 646 -22.88 -18.34 -22.88
CA MET A 646 -23.24 -17.15 -23.65
C MET A 646 -22.88 -17.27 -25.13
N GLU A 647 -22.33 -18.41 -25.58
CA GLU A 647 -21.83 -18.61 -26.95
C GLU A 647 -22.89 -18.32 -28.02
N SER A 648 -24.16 -18.61 -27.73
CA SER A 648 -25.29 -18.32 -28.62
C SER A 648 -25.51 -16.83 -28.91
N LEU A 649 -24.97 -15.94 -28.08
CA LEU A 649 -25.10 -14.49 -28.23
C LEU A 649 -23.97 -13.87 -29.06
N PHE A 650 -22.81 -14.51 -29.16
CA PHE A 650 -21.59 -13.85 -29.64
C PHE A 650 -21.65 -13.41 -31.12
N GLU A 651 -22.44 -14.09 -31.94
CA GLU A 651 -22.67 -13.72 -33.35
C GLU A 651 -23.88 -12.78 -33.53
N ASN A 652 -24.65 -12.51 -32.47
CA ASN A 652 -25.80 -11.62 -32.54
C ASN A 652 -25.33 -10.16 -32.76
N PRO A 653 -25.83 -9.46 -33.81
CA PRO A 653 -25.38 -8.08 -34.09
C PRO A 653 -25.61 -7.09 -32.95
N GLU A 654 -26.70 -7.24 -32.19
CA GLU A 654 -26.99 -6.39 -31.03
C GLU A 654 -25.97 -6.64 -29.91
N PHE A 655 -25.69 -7.91 -29.60
CA PHE A 655 -24.67 -8.25 -28.60
C PHE A 655 -23.30 -7.70 -28.97
N VAL A 656 -22.87 -7.89 -30.23
CA VAL A 656 -21.57 -7.38 -30.70
C VAL A 656 -21.51 -5.87 -30.53
N GLN A 657 -22.56 -5.14 -30.94
CA GLN A 657 -22.62 -3.69 -30.79
C GLN A 657 -22.54 -3.25 -29.33
N VAL A 658 -23.34 -3.85 -28.46
CA VAL A 658 -23.40 -3.51 -27.02
C VAL A 658 -22.08 -3.83 -26.32
N TYR A 659 -21.47 -4.98 -26.64
CA TYR A 659 -20.17 -5.37 -26.10
C TYR A 659 -19.07 -4.38 -26.49
N GLU A 660 -18.98 -3.97 -27.76
CA GLU A 660 -17.95 -3.01 -28.18
C GLU A 660 -18.14 -1.65 -27.49
N GLN A 661 -19.39 -1.18 -27.31
CA GLN A 661 -19.68 0.04 -26.55
C GLN A 661 -19.25 -0.07 -25.08
N MET A 662 -19.55 -1.19 -24.44
CA MET A 662 -19.14 -1.48 -23.06
C MET A 662 -17.61 -1.53 -22.93
N ASN A 663 -16.93 -2.19 -23.86
CA ASN A 663 -15.47 -2.29 -23.90
C ASN A 663 -14.80 -0.91 -24.11
N GLU A 664 -15.27 -0.12 -25.07
CA GLU A 664 -14.82 1.27 -25.24
C GLU A 664 -15.13 2.13 -24.02
N GLY A 665 -16.26 1.88 -23.36
CA GLY A 665 -16.68 2.47 -22.09
C GLY A 665 -15.65 2.27 -20.99
N PHE A 666 -15.31 1.01 -20.73
CA PHE A 666 -14.34 0.60 -19.73
C PHE A 666 -12.99 1.30 -19.92
N TRP A 667 -12.41 1.27 -21.13
CA TRP A 667 -11.10 1.87 -21.37
C TRP A 667 -11.11 3.40 -21.30
N ARG A 668 -12.25 4.05 -21.61
CA ARG A 668 -12.41 5.48 -21.37
C ARG A 668 -12.41 5.80 -19.88
N HIS A 669 -13.12 5.01 -19.08
CA HIS A 669 -13.14 5.16 -17.62
C HIS A 669 -11.79 4.86 -16.99
N HIS A 670 -11.05 3.86 -17.49
CA HIS A 670 -9.66 3.59 -17.11
C HIS A 670 -8.77 4.84 -17.24
N GLU A 671 -8.83 5.54 -18.38
CA GLU A 671 -8.03 6.75 -18.61
C GLU A 671 -8.45 7.93 -17.73
N VAL A 672 -9.76 8.10 -17.50
CA VAL A 672 -10.27 9.13 -16.57
C VAL A 672 -9.81 8.84 -15.14
N LEU A 673 -9.89 7.58 -14.72
CA LEU A 673 -9.42 7.12 -13.41
C LEU A 673 -7.91 7.33 -13.25
N ARG A 674 -7.11 6.97 -14.26
CA ARG A 674 -5.65 7.21 -14.26
C ARG A 674 -5.34 8.69 -14.00
N ASN A 675 -5.97 9.60 -14.76
CA ASN A 675 -5.75 11.03 -14.59
C ASN A 675 -6.17 11.50 -13.19
N THR A 676 -7.30 10.99 -12.68
CA THR A 676 -7.79 11.32 -11.34
C THR A 676 -6.82 10.85 -10.25
N LEU A 677 -6.28 9.64 -10.37
CA LEU A 677 -5.29 9.09 -9.43
C LEU A 677 -3.98 9.89 -9.45
N VAL A 678 -3.52 10.35 -10.61
CA VAL A 678 -2.34 11.21 -10.74
C VAL A 678 -2.60 12.58 -10.12
N GLU A 679 -3.77 13.19 -10.36
CA GLU A 679 -4.15 14.48 -9.75
C GLU A 679 -4.25 14.39 -8.22
N GLU A 680 -4.70 13.25 -7.69
CA GLU A 680 -4.73 12.96 -6.26
C GLU A 680 -3.35 12.54 -5.68
N GLY A 681 -2.31 12.39 -6.50
CA GLY A 681 -0.98 11.97 -6.08
C GLY A 681 -0.90 10.50 -5.62
N LEU A 682 -1.79 9.65 -6.13
CA LEU A 682 -1.89 8.23 -5.81
C LEU A 682 -1.14 7.32 -6.81
N MET A 683 -0.87 7.80 -8.03
CA MET A 683 -0.11 7.09 -9.07
C MET A 683 1.02 7.92 -9.66
#